data_AF-A0A1V4L1Q1-F1
#
_entry.id   AF-A0A1V4L1Q1-F1
#
_cell.length_a   1.000
_cell.length_b   1.000
_cell.length_c   1.000
_cell.angle_alpha   90.00
_cell.angle_beta   90.00
_cell.angle_gamma   90.00
#
_symmetry.space_group_name_H-M   'P 1'
#
loop_
_entity.id
_entity.type
_entity.pdbx_description
1 polymer ?
#
loop_
_entity_poly.entity_id
_entity_poly.type
_entity_poly.pdbx_seq_one_letter_code
_entity_poly.pdbx_strand_id
1 'polypeptide(L)'
;MGSTSCGTACAWQRVAMATRTVFLVCYFGIIFPEVRTVFEKPSKDPLEKEFISTTDAETSMARFGHLYRANYVYEMRELEYASVLQIGSLKNHYLFRHKSHPRRSRRSAIHITKRLSDDERVSWAEQQYEKKRTKRAMVRDSAENLFNDPMWNQQWYLQDTRMTPSLPKLDLHVIPVWQKGITGKGVVITVLDDGLEWNHTDIYANYDPQASYDFNDNDHDPFPRYDPTNENKHGTRCAGEIAMQANNRKCGVGVAYNSKVGGIRMLDGIVTDAIEASSIGFNPDHVDIYSASWGPNDDGKTVEGPGRLAQKAFEYGITEGRNGKGSIFVWASGNGGRQGDNCDCDGYTDSIYTISISSASQQGLSPWYAEKCSSTLATAYSSGDYTDQRITSADLHNECTETHTGTSASAPLAAGIFALALEANPDLTWRDMQHLVVWTSEYDPLAGNPGWKKNGAGLMVNSRFGFGLLNANALVDLADPKKWKGVPEKRECIVKDKSFEPRLLRANEEVIIEIPTKACEGQENSIASLEHVQLEATIEYSRRGDLHVTLVSPSGTSTVLLAERERDKSPNGFKNWDFMSVHTWGENPAGTWVLRITDVSRRIQNEGRIVNWKLILHGTATQPEHMKQPRVYTSYNAVQNDRRGVEKMTDFVEDHTTQENLSERPKLAEDASSSSDQAEDKIPSEAMLHLLRSAFSRQMAQKRLPKKTGSEKLNIPYEHFYQALEKLNKASQLRDSEESLYSDYVDLFYNAKPYKHRDDRLLQALVDIINEGN
;
A
#
# COMPACT_ATOMS: atom_id res chain seq x y z
N MET A 1 -39.14 -39.39 50.85
CA MET A 1 -39.59 -38.05 51.30
C MET A 1 -39.12 -37.10 50.19
N GLY A 2 -39.91 -36.65 49.21
CA GLY A 2 -41.29 -36.16 49.22
C GLY A 2 -41.27 -34.63 49.45
N SER A 3 -42.04 -33.76 48.76
CA SER A 3 -42.90 -33.88 47.56
C SER A 3 -43.63 -32.54 47.35
N THR A 4 -43.62 -31.94 46.14
CA THR A 4 -44.61 -30.94 45.61
C THR A 4 -44.85 -29.64 46.44
N SER A 5 -45.41 -28.51 45.95
CA SER A 5 -46.31 -28.23 44.81
C SER A 5 -46.21 -26.78 44.27
N CYS A 6 -46.89 -26.54 43.15
CA CYS A 6 -47.06 -25.28 42.39
C CYS A 6 -47.85 -24.16 43.14
N GLY A 7 -47.70 -22.88 42.72
CA GLY A 7 -48.58 -21.77 43.14
C GLY A 7 -48.23 -20.38 42.56
N THR A 8 -49.14 -19.76 41.79
CA THR A 8 -48.98 -18.50 41.02
C THR A 8 -49.40 -17.19 41.73
N ALA A 9 -48.62 -16.10 41.58
CA ALA A 9 -49.05 -14.68 41.45
C ALA A 9 -47.80 -13.79 41.21
N CYS A 10 -47.54 -13.14 40.07
CA CYS A 10 -48.26 -12.05 39.38
C CYS A 10 -48.20 -10.67 40.08
N ALA A 11 -47.18 -9.85 39.79
CA ALA A 11 -47.14 -8.42 40.15
C ALA A 11 -46.15 -7.54 39.33
N TRP A 12 -46.69 -6.80 38.35
CA TRP A 12 -46.33 -5.41 38.02
C TRP A 12 -44.89 -5.02 37.56
N GLN A 13 -44.58 -5.27 36.29
CA GLN A 13 -43.69 -4.39 35.53
C GLN A 13 -44.52 -3.29 34.85
N ARG A 14 -44.25 -2.01 35.13
CA ARG A 14 -45.02 -0.87 34.58
C ARG A 14 -44.78 -0.73 33.07
N VAL A 15 -45.82 -0.93 32.26
CA VAL A 15 -45.83 -0.58 30.83
C VAL A 15 -46.85 0.54 30.58
N ALA A 16 -46.35 1.76 30.38
CA ALA A 16 -47.12 2.93 29.97
C ALA A 16 -46.13 4.00 29.45
N MET A 17 -46.33 4.72 28.34
CA MET A 17 -47.22 4.52 27.19
C MET A 17 -46.45 4.95 25.94
N ALA A 18 -46.46 4.15 24.87
CA ALA A 18 -46.03 4.58 23.55
C ALA A 18 -47.22 4.49 22.58
N THR A 19 -47.68 5.66 22.13
CA THR A 19 -48.83 5.83 21.25
C THR A 19 -48.62 5.12 19.91
N ARG A 20 -49.28 3.96 19.72
CA ARG A 20 -49.30 3.24 18.42
C ARG A 20 -50.03 4.04 17.34
N THR A 21 -49.33 4.96 16.69
CA THR A 21 -49.78 5.56 15.42
C THR A 21 -49.78 4.46 14.36
N VAL A 22 -50.95 4.18 13.75
CA VAL A 22 -51.11 3.13 12.74
C VAL A 22 -51.33 3.78 11.38
N PHE A 23 -50.52 3.39 10.40
CA PHE A 23 -50.50 3.93 9.05
C PHE A 23 -50.96 2.88 8.02
N LEU A 24 -52.23 2.49 8.07
CA LEU A 24 -52.80 1.51 7.10
C LEU A 24 -52.79 2.02 5.65
N VAL A 25 -52.95 1.12 4.68
CA VAL A 25 -53.22 1.51 3.28
C VAL A 25 -54.41 0.69 2.78
N CYS A 26 -55.60 1.30 2.75
CA CYS A 26 -56.81 0.60 2.31
C CYS A 26 -56.81 0.40 0.79
N TYR A 27 -56.56 -0.84 0.40
CA TYR A 27 -56.91 -1.37 -0.89
C TYR A 27 -57.78 -2.63 -0.71
N PHE A 28 -58.56 -2.99 -1.73
CA PHE A 28 -59.34 -4.23 -1.75
C PHE A 28 -58.93 -5.08 -2.95
N GLY A 29 -58.65 -6.36 -2.72
CA GLY A 29 -58.49 -7.36 -3.78
C GLY A 29 -59.84 -7.96 -4.13
N ILE A 30 -60.25 -7.93 -5.40
CA ILE A 30 -61.54 -8.49 -5.88
C ILE A 30 -61.29 -9.51 -6.98
N ILE A 31 -62.00 -10.64 -6.94
CA ILE A 31 -62.00 -11.70 -7.96
C ILE A 31 -63.38 -11.79 -8.63
N PHE A 32 -63.42 -11.68 -9.95
CA PHE A 32 -64.62 -11.92 -10.77
C PHE A 32 -64.59 -13.33 -11.40
N PRO A 33 -65.71 -14.08 -11.41
CA PRO A 33 -65.79 -15.40 -12.02
C PRO A 33 -65.72 -15.37 -13.55
N GLU A 34 -65.09 -16.38 -14.17
CA GLU A 34 -65.05 -16.53 -15.64
C GLU A 34 -66.29 -17.30 -16.15
N VAL A 35 -66.98 -16.72 -17.13
CA VAL A 35 -68.12 -17.37 -17.82
C VAL A 35 -67.59 -18.39 -18.84
N ARG A 36 -67.95 -19.67 -18.68
CA ARG A 36 -67.65 -20.72 -19.67
C ARG A 36 -68.74 -20.79 -20.74
N THR A 37 -68.41 -20.46 -21.98
CA THR A 37 -69.17 -20.87 -23.16
C THR A 37 -68.70 -22.25 -23.65
N VAL A 38 -69.64 -23.12 -24.00
CA VAL A 38 -69.38 -24.47 -24.53
C VAL A 38 -69.73 -24.49 -26.02
N PHE A 39 -68.82 -25.00 -26.86
CA PHE A 39 -69.13 -25.39 -28.24
C PHE A 39 -68.39 -26.68 -28.63
N GLU A 40 -69.08 -27.52 -29.40
CA GLU A 40 -68.64 -28.86 -29.81
C GLU A 40 -67.74 -28.84 -31.05
N LYS A 41 -67.07 -29.96 -31.34
CA LYS A 41 -66.11 -30.12 -32.45
C LYS A 41 -66.81 -30.18 -33.83
N PRO A 42 -66.23 -29.61 -34.89
CA PRO A 42 -66.53 -29.98 -36.27
C PRO A 42 -65.69 -31.18 -36.75
N SER A 43 -66.17 -31.85 -37.80
CA SER A 43 -65.62 -33.07 -38.40
C SER A 43 -64.71 -32.81 -39.61
N LYS A 44 -64.18 -33.88 -40.21
CA LYS A 44 -63.34 -33.86 -41.43
C LYS A 44 -64.21 -34.04 -42.69
N ASP A 45 -64.10 -33.13 -43.66
CA ASP A 45 -63.65 -33.46 -45.02
C ASP A 45 -63.30 -32.16 -45.80
N PRO A 46 -62.45 -32.21 -46.86
CA PRO A 46 -61.96 -31.02 -47.53
C PRO A 46 -62.65 -30.74 -48.87
N LEU A 47 -63.12 -29.51 -49.06
CA LEU A 47 -63.19 -28.71 -50.31
C LEU A 47 -64.39 -27.74 -50.29
N GLU A 48 -64.21 -26.58 -49.67
CA GLU A 48 -64.68 -25.34 -50.31
C GLU A 48 -63.82 -24.16 -49.85
N LYS A 49 -63.62 -23.21 -50.77
CA LYS A 49 -62.86 -21.97 -50.52
C LYS A 49 -63.85 -20.91 -50.07
N GLU A 50 -63.50 -20.07 -49.09
CA GLU A 50 -63.24 -18.65 -49.32
C GLU A 50 -62.89 -17.88 -48.02
N PHE A 51 -62.43 -16.65 -48.22
CA PHE A 51 -61.97 -15.69 -47.21
C PHE A 51 -62.95 -15.50 -46.03
N ILE A 52 -62.60 -16.01 -44.85
CA ILE A 52 -62.85 -15.32 -43.57
C ILE A 52 -61.58 -15.42 -42.72
N SER A 53 -61.06 -14.28 -42.27
CA SER A 53 -59.89 -14.23 -41.39
C SER A 53 -60.29 -14.68 -39.96
N THR A 54 -59.53 -15.59 -39.36
CA THR A 54 -59.76 -16.03 -37.97
C THR A 54 -59.54 -14.91 -36.94
N THR A 55 -58.95 -13.79 -37.35
CA THR A 55 -58.79 -12.58 -36.54
C THR A 55 -60.10 -11.90 -36.14
N ASP A 56 -61.19 -12.01 -36.92
CA ASP A 56 -62.42 -11.28 -36.62
C ASP A 56 -63.32 -11.94 -35.57
N ALA A 57 -63.26 -13.28 -35.45
CA ALA A 57 -63.96 -14.01 -34.38
C ALA A 57 -63.33 -13.76 -33.01
N GLU A 58 -62.00 -13.86 -32.90
CA GLU A 58 -61.27 -13.53 -31.67
C GLU A 58 -61.37 -12.05 -31.30
N THR A 59 -61.28 -11.14 -32.28
CA THR A 59 -61.44 -9.70 -32.01
C THR A 59 -62.85 -9.35 -31.55
N SER A 60 -63.88 -10.03 -32.06
CA SER A 60 -65.27 -9.86 -31.61
C SER A 60 -65.47 -10.39 -30.19
N MET A 61 -64.96 -11.58 -29.85
CA MET A 61 -65.00 -12.10 -28.47
C MET A 61 -64.17 -11.24 -27.50
N ALA A 62 -63.00 -10.74 -27.92
CA ALA A 62 -62.18 -9.85 -27.12
C ALA A 62 -62.87 -8.49 -26.88
N ARG A 63 -63.53 -7.91 -27.90
CA ARG A 63 -64.31 -6.67 -27.74
C ARG A 63 -65.51 -6.86 -26.82
N PHE A 64 -66.26 -7.96 -26.94
CA PHE A 64 -67.33 -8.28 -25.99
C PHE A 64 -66.80 -8.48 -24.57
N GLY A 65 -65.73 -9.25 -24.37
CA GLY A 65 -65.09 -9.43 -23.07
C GLY A 65 -64.54 -8.14 -22.46
N HIS A 66 -64.04 -7.22 -23.29
CA HIS A 66 -63.60 -5.89 -22.84
C HIS A 66 -64.77 -4.94 -22.51
N LEU A 67 -65.87 -4.96 -23.26
CA LEU A 67 -67.06 -4.16 -22.92
C LEU A 67 -67.67 -4.60 -21.58
N TYR A 68 -67.83 -5.92 -21.37
CA TYR A 68 -68.32 -6.43 -20.10
C TYR A 68 -67.35 -6.12 -18.95
N ARG A 69 -66.02 -6.31 -19.12
CA ARG A 69 -65.02 -5.90 -18.11
C ARG A 69 -65.04 -4.40 -17.79
N ALA A 70 -65.34 -3.55 -18.76
CA ALA A 70 -65.45 -2.10 -18.55
C ALA A 70 -66.64 -1.74 -17.66
N ASN A 71 -67.81 -2.38 -17.85
CA ASN A 71 -69.01 -2.13 -17.04
C ASN A 71 -68.78 -2.43 -15.55
N TYR A 72 -68.14 -3.55 -15.19
CA TYR A 72 -67.85 -3.85 -13.77
C TYR A 72 -66.97 -2.79 -13.08
N VAL A 73 -66.00 -2.22 -13.79
CA VAL A 73 -65.14 -1.14 -13.24
C VAL A 73 -65.84 0.21 -13.22
N TYR A 74 -66.82 0.42 -14.11
CA TYR A 74 -67.64 1.62 -14.14
C TYR A 74 -68.67 1.64 -13.01
N GLU A 75 -69.41 0.55 -12.80
CA GLU A 75 -70.44 0.41 -11.75
C GLU A 75 -69.86 0.42 -10.33
N MET A 76 -68.63 -0.05 -10.12
CA MET A 76 -67.92 0.11 -8.84
C MET A 76 -67.81 1.59 -8.38
N ARG A 77 -67.94 2.56 -9.30
CA ARG A 77 -67.96 4.00 -8.97
C ARG A 77 -69.26 4.46 -8.28
N GLU A 78 -70.38 3.77 -8.53
CA GLU A 78 -71.68 3.98 -7.85
C GLU A 78 -71.58 3.59 -6.37
N LEU A 79 -70.78 2.56 -6.07
CA LEU A 79 -70.45 2.11 -4.70
C LEU A 79 -69.29 2.93 -4.07
N GLU A 80 -68.99 4.12 -4.59
CA GLU A 80 -67.87 4.99 -4.18
C GLU A 80 -66.44 4.42 -4.33
N TYR A 81 -66.23 3.29 -5.01
CA TYR A 81 -64.89 2.74 -5.26
C TYR A 81 -64.28 3.26 -6.56
N ALA A 82 -62.97 3.47 -6.55
CA ALA A 82 -62.15 3.67 -7.73
C ALA A 82 -61.19 2.48 -7.88
N SER A 83 -61.17 1.86 -9.07
CA SER A 83 -60.10 0.93 -9.44
C SER A 83 -58.79 1.69 -9.55
N VAL A 84 -57.74 1.16 -8.95
CA VAL A 84 -56.41 1.81 -8.89
C VAL A 84 -55.44 1.12 -9.84
N LEU A 85 -55.38 -0.21 -9.85
CA LEU A 85 -54.56 -1.03 -10.76
C LEU A 85 -54.92 -2.52 -10.67
N GLN A 86 -54.54 -3.30 -11.68
CA GLN A 86 -54.52 -4.76 -11.62
C GLN A 86 -53.29 -5.23 -10.82
N ILE A 87 -53.43 -6.27 -9.99
CA ILE A 87 -52.35 -6.72 -9.09
C ILE A 87 -51.31 -7.52 -9.87
N GLY A 88 -50.34 -6.82 -10.48
CA GLY A 88 -49.26 -7.43 -11.26
C GLY A 88 -49.80 -8.23 -12.44
N SER A 89 -49.30 -9.46 -12.62
CA SER A 89 -49.71 -10.40 -13.67
C SER A 89 -50.96 -11.23 -13.34
N LEU A 90 -51.58 -11.04 -12.17
CA LEU A 90 -52.74 -11.83 -11.73
C LEU A 90 -54.01 -11.43 -12.52
N LYS A 91 -54.53 -12.32 -13.36
CA LYS A 91 -55.77 -12.11 -14.10
C LYS A 91 -56.97 -11.99 -13.15
N ASN A 92 -57.92 -11.12 -13.48
CA ASN A 92 -59.15 -10.84 -12.73
C ASN A 92 -58.94 -10.40 -11.25
N HIS A 93 -57.73 -10.01 -10.85
CA HIS A 93 -57.43 -9.51 -9.49
C HIS A 93 -57.08 -8.02 -9.51
N TYR A 94 -57.93 -7.20 -8.91
CA TYR A 94 -57.83 -5.74 -8.97
C TYR A 94 -57.74 -5.09 -7.59
N LEU A 95 -57.09 -3.93 -7.55
CA LEU A 95 -56.81 -3.14 -6.37
C LEU A 95 -57.74 -1.92 -6.32
N PHE A 96 -58.75 -1.92 -5.46
CA PHE A 96 -59.74 -0.82 -5.36
C PHE A 96 -59.52 0.08 -4.14
N ARG A 97 -59.89 1.36 -4.25
CA ARG A 97 -59.87 2.37 -3.16
C ARG A 97 -61.23 3.06 -3.04
N HIS A 98 -61.80 3.10 -1.83
CA HIS A 98 -63.04 3.86 -1.55
C HIS A 98 -62.73 5.37 -1.47
N LYS A 99 -63.58 6.22 -2.08
CA LYS A 99 -63.38 7.68 -2.15
C LYS A 99 -63.40 8.36 -0.78
N SER A 100 -64.38 8.03 0.06
CA SER A 100 -64.62 8.64 1.38
C SER A 100 -63.79 8.02 2.52
N HIS A 101 -63.00 6.96 2.27
CA HIS A 101 -62.13 6.38 3.30
C HIS A 101 -60.68 6.88 3.15
N PRO A 102 -60.04 7.39 4.21
CA PRO A 102 -58.68 7.92 4.13
C PRO A 102 -57.70 6.81 3.78
N ARG A 103 -56.61 7.16 3.07
CA ARG A 103 -55.56 6.20 2.69
C ARG A 103 -55.04 5.46 3.93
N ARG A 104 -54.86 6.19 5.05
CA ARG A 104 -54.42 5.73 6.37
C ARG A 104 -55.54 5.89 7.41
N SER A 105 -55.89 4.81 8.11
CA SER A 105 -56.89 4.76 9.20
C SER A 105 -56.34 3.94 10.38
N ARG A 106 -56.81 4.21 11.61
CA ARG A 106 -56.46 3.42 12.82
C ARG A 106 -57.56 2.40 13.20
N ARG A 107 -58.69 2.37 12.46
CA ARG A 107 -59.83 1.46 12.68
C ARG A 107 -60.09 0.65 11.40
N SER A 108 -60.44 -0.63 11.56
CA SER A 108 -60.79 -1.53 10.45
C SER A 108 -62.08 -1.10 9.75
N ALA A 109 -62.13 -1.18 8.43
CA ALA A 109 -63.24 -0.78 7.59
C ALA A 109 -64.05 -2.00 7.12
N ILE A 110 -64.35 -2.90 8.05
CA ILE A 110 -65.00 -4.19 7.75
C ILE A 110 -66.36 -3.98 7.08
N HIS A 111 -67.13 -2.95 7.48
CA HIS A 111 -68.40 -2.60 6.85
C HIS A 111 -68.28 -2.17 5.38
N ILE A 112 -67.19 -1.48 5.02
CA ILE A 112 -66.87 -1.09 3.64
C ILE A 112 -66.55 -2.36 2.84
N THR A 113 -65.61 -3.16 3.34
CA THR A 113 -65.19 -4.46 2.76
C THR A 113 -66.37 -5.41 2.54
N LYS A 114 -67.23 -5.55 3.56
CA LYS A 114 -68.38 -6.46 3.52
C LYS A 114 -69.37 -6.08 2.42
N ARG A 115 -69.62 -4.78 2.20
CA ARG A 115 -70.47 -4.31 1.11
C ARG A 115 -69.95 -4.69 -0.29
N LEU A 116 -68.64 -4.96 -0.44
CA LEU A 116 -68.09 -5.58 -1.65
C LEU A 116 -68.25 -7.10 -1.64
N SER A 117 -68.02 -7.76 -0.50
CA SER A 117 -68.18 -9.22 -0.35
C SER A 117 -69.63 -9.71 -0.50
N ASP A 118 -70.61 -8.84 -0.25
CA ASP A 118 -72.04 -9.13 -0.35
C ASP A 118 -72.60 -8.91 -1.79
N ASP A 119 -71.79 -8.41 -2.75
CA ASP A 119 -72.17 -8.34 -4.18
C ASP A 119 -71.92 -9.69 -4.86
N GLU A 120 -72.97 -10.32 -5.41
CA GLU A 120 -72.93 -11.67 -6.00
C GLU A 120 -71.87 -11.85 -7.11
N ARG A 121 -71.38 -10.75 -7.69
CA ARG A 121 -70.41 -10.73 -8.79
C ARG A 121 -68.96 -10.72 -8.25
N VAL A 122 -68.78 -10.45 -6.96
CA VAL A 122 -67.50 -10.43 -6.25
C VAL A 122 -67.33 -11.76 -5.50
N SER A 123 -66.57 -12.69 -6.09
CA SER A 123 -66.35 -14.00 -5.46
C SER A 123 -65.48 -13.96 -4.20
N TRP A 124 -64.73 -12.87 -3.99
CA TRP A 124 -63.95 -12.60 -2.79
C TRP A 124 -63.57 -11.12 -2.69
N ALA A 125 -63.60 -10.56 -1.48
CA ALA A 125 -63.03 -9.25 -1.18
C ALA A 125 -62.35 -9.22 0.21
N GLU A 126 -61.12 -8.71 0.29
CA GLU A 126 -60.35 -8.56 1.54
C GLU A 126 -59.78 -7.13 1.68
N GLN A 127 -59.95 -6.54 2.88
CA GLN A 127 -59.27 -5.30 3.26
C GLN A 127 -57.77 -5.55 3.38
N GLN A 128 -56.96 -4.88 2.56
CA GLN A 128 -55.51 -5.00 2.65
C GLN A 128 -54.96 -4.29 3.89
N TYR A 129 -54.13 -5.01 4.64
CA TYR A 129 -53.41 -4.52 5.80
C TYR A 129 -51.93 -4.27 5.45
N GLU A 130 -51.31 -3.30 6.13
CA GLU A 130 -49.86 -3.09 6.02
C GLU A 130 -49.12 -4.31 6.60
N LYS A 131 -48.59 -5.17 5.73
CA LYS A 131 -47.72 -6.28 6.14
C LYS A 131 -46.35 -5.72 6.46
N LYS A 132 -46.05 -5.52 7.76
CA LYS A 132 -44.69 -5.22 8.24
C LYS A 132 -43.75 -6.33 7.76
N ARG A 133 -42.85 -5.96 6.84
CA ARG A 133 -41.80 -6.82 6.31
C ARG A 133 -40.48 -6.10 6.52
N THR A 134 -39.66 -6.59 7.43
CA THR A 134 -38.23 -6.27 7.43
C THR A 134 -37.59 -6.88 6.19
N LYS A 135 -36.64 -6.17 5.58
CA LYS A 135 -35.76 -6.76 4.57
C LYS A 135 -35.02 -7.92 5.27
N ARG A 136 -35.03 -9.12 4.68
CA ARG A 136 -34.05 -10.16 5.03
C ARG A 136 -32.70 -9.72 4.47
N ALA A 137 -32.12 -8.69 5.09
CA ALA A 137 -30.70 -8.49 5.03
C ALA A 137 -30.06 -9.68 5.75
N MET A 138 -28.91 -10.15 5.26
CA MET A 138 -27.97 -10.78 6.19
C MET A 138 -27.75 -9.77 7.32
N VAL A 139 -27.61 -10.27 8.55
CA VAL A 139 -26.88 -9.51 9.55
C VAL A 139 -25.47 -9.41 8.98
N ARG A 140 -25.19 -8.29 8.27
CA ARG A 140 -23.89 -7.69 8.41
C ARG A 140 -23.83 -7.37 9.89
N ASP A 141 -23.05 -8.13 10.65
CA ASP A 141 -22.37 -7.49 11.76
C ASP A 141 -21.75 -6.23 11.14
N SER A 142 -22.03 -5.06 11.73
CA SER A 142 -21.35 -3.86 11.25
C SER A 142 -19.86 -4.17 11.34
N ALA A 143 -19.08 -3.76 10.34
CA ALA A 143 -17.68 -4.18 10.29
C ALA A 143 -16.94 -3.78 11.59
N GLU A 144 -17.41 -2.70 12.25
CA GLU A 144 -17.12 -2.27 13.63
C GLU A 144 -17.14 -3.37 14.72
N ASN A 145 -17.87 -4.47 14.50
CA ASN A 145 -18.04 -5.63 15.39
C ASN A 145 -17.54 -6.94 14.76
N LEU A 146 -16.79 -6.88 13.65
CA LEU A 146 -16.19 -8.06 13.00
C LEU A 146 -15.20 -8.79 13.92
N PHE A 147 -14.54 -8.03 14.78
CA PHE A 147 -13.54 -8.46 15.73
C PHE A 147 -13.85 -7.91 17.12
N ASN A 148 -13.47 -8.65 18.17
CA ASN A 148 -13.69 -8.26 19.57
C ASN A 148 -12.54 -7.46 20.19
N ASP A 149 -11.54 -7.13 19.38
CA ASP A 149 -10.27 -6.55 19.76
C ASP A 149 -10.40 -5.02 19.96
N PRO A 150 -9.89 -4.46 21.07
CA PRO A 150 -10.29 -3.15 21.57
C PRO A 150 -9.91 -1.97 20.66
N MET A 151 -8.95 -2.15 19.76
CA MET A 151 -8.45 -1.12 18.84
C MET A 151 -8.83 -1.38 17.38
N TRP A 152 -9.67 -2.39 17.11
CA TRP A 152 -10.14 -2.72 15.76
C TRP A 152 -10.71 -1.49 15.02
N ASN A 153 -11.48 -0.66 15.72
CA ASN A 153 -12.11 0.53 15.14
C ASN A 153 -11.14 1.70 14.90
N GLN A 154 -9.89 1.60 15.36
CA GLN A 154 -8.80 2.55 15.10
C GLN A 154 -7.92 2.12 13.91
N GLN A 155 -8.10 0.90 13.38
CA GLN A 155 -7.38 0.41 12.20
C GLN A 155 -8.06 0.86 10.91
N TRP A 156 -8.14 2.19 10.73
CA TRP A 156 -8.80 2.85 9.60
C TRP A 156 -8.35 2.31 8.23
N TYR A 157 -7.08 1.93 8.12
CA TYR A 157 -6.44 1.37 6.92
C TYR A 157 -6.87 -0.08 6.57
N LEU A 158 -7.49 -0.81 7.51
CA LEU A 158 -8.13 -2.12 7.27
C LEU A 158 -9.65 -1.99 7.10
N GLN A 159 -10.25 -1.01 7.80
CA GLN A 159 -11.66 -0.69 7.74
C GLN A 159 -11.90 0.81 7.83
N ASP A 160 -12.39 1.42 6.75
CA ASP A 160 -12.91 2.77 6.82
C ASP A 160 -14.27 2.80 7.55
N THR A 161 -14.26 3.28 8.80
CA THR A 161 -15.46 3.48 9.64
C THR A 161 -16.20 4.79 9.33
N ARG A 162 -15.66 5.66 8.48
CA ARG A 162 -16.23 6.99 8.24
C ARG A 162 -17.48 6.90 7.36
N MET A 163 -18.57 7.54 7.79
CA MET A 163 -19.87 7.46 7.13
C MET A 163 -20.07 8.47 5.98
N THR A 164 -19.05 9.26 5.61
CA THR A 164 -19.15 10.37 4.65
C THR A 164 -19.08 9.85 3.20
N PRO A 165 -20.18 9.85 2.41
CA PRO A 165 -20.21 9.16 1.11
C PRO A 165 -19.40 9.85 -0.01
N SER A 166 -18.85 11.04 0.25
CA SER A 166 -18.06 11.83 -0.69
C SER A 166 -16.54 11.71 -0.47
N LEU A 167 -16.09 10.91 0.49
CA LEU A 167 -14.68 10.59 0.67
C LEU A 167 -14.35 9.27 -0.03
N PRO A 168 -13.16 9.11 -0.62
CA PRO A 168 -12.70 7.78 -1.02
C PRO A 168 -12.60 6.91 0.23
N LYS A 169 -13.03 5.65 0.09
CA LYS A 169 -12.87 4.62 1.13
C LYS A 169 -11.38 4.44 1.41
N LEU A 170 -10.92 4.64 2.64
CA LEU A 170 -9.50 4.60 3.00
C LEU A 170 -9.10 3.29 3.68
N ASP A 171 -9.43 2.17 3.05
CA ASP A 171 -8.89 0.88 3.45
C ASP A 171 -8.30 0.10 2.27
N LEU A 172 -7.38 -0.81 2.59
CA LEU A 172 -6.63 -1.65 1.66
C LEU A 172 -7.47 -2.82 1.10
N HIS A 173 -8.80 -2.78 1.24
CA HIS A 173 -9.73 -3.81 0.77
C HIS A 173 -9.46 -5.22 1.32
N VAL A 174 -9.04 -5.32 2.60
CA VAL A 174 -8.71 -6.60 3.26
C VAL A 174 -9.96 -7.38 3.68
N ILE A 175 -11.02 -6.72 4.17
CA ILE A 175 -12.25 -7.39 4.64
C ILE A 175 -12.87 -8.35 3.60
N PRO A 176 -13.02 -8.01 2.30
CA PRO A 176 -13.49 -8.96 1.29
C PRO A 176 -12.61 -10.21 1.10
N VAL A 177 -11.32 -10.14 1.45
CA VAL A 177 -10.40 -11.30 1.43
C VAL A 177 -10.66 -12.21 2.62
N TRP A 178 -10.74 -11.65 3.83
CA TRP A 178 -11.10 -12.42 5.04
C TRP A 178 -12.50 -13.06 4.92
N GLN A 179 -13.45 -12.42 4.23
CA GLN A 179 -14.77 -13.00 3.93
C GLN A 179 -14.72 -14.23 3.00
N LYS A 180 -13.62 -14.44 2.26
CA LYS A 180 -13.35 -15.67 1.49
C LYS A 180 -12.68 -16.76 2.34
N GLY A 181 -12.36 -16.47 3.61
CA GLY A 181 -11.65 -17.37 4.52
C GLY A 181 -10.12 -17.30 4.42
N ILE A 182 -9.58 -16.39 3.60
CA ILE A 182 -8.14 -16.19 3.38
C ILE A 182 -7.65 -15.18 4.42
N THR A 183 -6.63 -15.55 5.20
CA THR A 183 -6.22 -14.89 6.46
C THR A 183 -4.70 -14.92 6.73
N GLY A 184 -3.90 -15.38 5.76
CA GLY A 184 -2.45 -15.57 5.86
C GLY A 184 -2.03 -17.00 6.23
N LYS A 185 -3.01 -17.90 6.36
CA LYS A 185 -2.79 -19.19 7.03
C LYS A 185 -1.81 -20.07 6.24
N GLY A 186 -0.73 -20.45 6.92
CA GLY A 186 0.30 -21.34 6.36
C GLY A 186 1.41 -20.61 5.62
N VAL A 187 1.40 -19.28 5.60
CA VAL A 187 2.51 -18.44 5.12
C VAL A 187 3.36 -18.00 6.31
N VAL A 188 4.69 -17.97 6.10
CA VAL A 188 5.67 -17.57 7.12
C VAL A 188 6.33 -16.25 6.71
N ILE A 189 6.29 -15.26 7.60
CA ILE A 189 6.90 -13.95 7.39
C ILE A 189 7.97 -13.72 8.47
N THR A 190 9.09 -13.11 8.11
CA THR A 190 10.06 -12.61 9.10
C THR A 190 10.24 -11.10 9.00
N VAL A 191 10.45 -10.45 10.14
CA VAL A 191 10.71 -9.01 10.26
C VAL A 191 12.20 -8.81 10.55
N LEU A 192 12.92 -8.20 9.63
CA LEU A 192 14.38 -7.94 9.73
C LEU A 192 14.60 -6.57 10.39
N ASP A 193 14.87 -6.52 11.70
CA ASP A 193 14.74 -5.26 12.46
C ASP A 193 15.49 -5.27 13.81
N ASP A 194 15.01 -4.49 14.80
CA ASP A 194 15.56 -4.36 16.16
C ASP A 194 15.17 -5.49 17.15
N GLY A 195 14.33 -6.42 16.70
CA GLY A 195 13.87 -7.59 17.46
C GLY A 195 12.34 -7.74 17.47
N LEU A 196 11.87 -8.82 18.09
CA LEU A 196 10.45 -9.15 18.16
C LEU A 196 10.10 -9.69 19.55
N GLU A 197 9.22 -8.97 20.25
CA GLU A 197 8.68 -9.36 21.55
C GLU A 197 7.72 -10.56 21.39
N TRP A 198 8.26 -11.75 21.19
CA TRP A 198 7.50 -12.94 20.82
C TRP A 198 6.51 -13.41 21.90
N ASN A 199 6.70 -12.97 23.14
CA ASN A 199 5.78 -13.24 24.25
C ASN A 199 4.65 -12.21 24.38
N HIS A 200 4.64 -11.17 23.53
CA HIS A 200 3.53 -10.22 23.42
C HIS A 200 2.24 -11.02 23.22
N THR A 201 1.25 -10.79 24.10
CA THR A 201 0.02 -11.62 24.18
C THR A 201 -0.78 -11.65 22.88
N ASP A 202 -0.60 -10.64 22.03
CA ASP A 202 -1.21 -10.55 20.71
C ASP A 202 -0.40 -11.24 19.60
N ILE A 203 0.90 -11.50 19.79
CA ILE A 203 1.77 -12.13 18.79
C ILE A 203 2.03 -13.60 19.11
N TYR A 204 2.07 -13.99 20.40
CA TYR A 204 2.56 -15.30 20.88
C TYR A 204 1.98 -16.54 20.16
N ALA A 205 0.70 -16.56 19.80
CA ALA A 205 0.12 -17.71 19.07
C ALA A 205 0.60 -17.82 17.61
N ASN A 206 0.96 -16.68 17.01
CA ASN A 206 1.44 -16.54 15.63
C ASN A 206 2.96 -16.49 15.53
N TYR A 207 3.68 -16.35 16.64
CA TYR A 207 5.14 -16.46 16.66
C TYR A 207 5.63 -17.78 16.04
N ASP A 208 6.77 -17.71 15.35
CA ASP A 208 7.52 -18.86 14.82
C ASP A 208 9.03 -18.71 15.09
N PRO A 209 9.61 -19.56 15.95
CA PRO A 209 11.05 -19.56 16.22
C PRO A 209 11.89 -20.05 15.04
N GLN A 210 11.33 -20.75 14.05
CA GLN A 210 12.08 -21.13 12.83
C GLN A 210 12.20 -19.98 11.82
N ALA A 211 11.41 -18.91 11.99
CA ALA A 211 11.53 -17.67 11.24
C ALA A 211 12.29 -16.58 12.01
N SER A 212 12.99 -16.95 13.10
CA SER A 212 13.56 -16.03 14.08
C SER A 212 15.01 -16.35 14.47
N TYR A 213 15.79 -15.31 14.72
CA TYR A 213 17.19 -15.39 15.16
C TYR A 213 17.67 -14.04 15.69
N ASP A 214 18.73 -14.06 16.50
CA ASP A 214 19.44 -12.86 16.94
C ASP A 214 20.86 -12.85 16.38
N PHE A 215 21.16 -11.93 15.46
CA PHE A 215 22.51 -11.75 14.90
C PHE A 215 23.34 -10.70 15.66
N ASN A 216 22.74 -9.93 16.59
CA ASN A 216 23.48 -8.99 17.43
C ASN A 216 24.18 -9.72 18.58
N ASP A 217 23.49 -10.64 19.25
CA ASP A 217 24.00 -11.47 20.36
C ASP A 217 24.33 -12.93 19.93
N ASN A 218 23.98 -13.32 18.69
CA ASN A 218 24.27 -14.63 18.08
C ASN A 218 23.62 -15.82 18.82
N ASP A 219 22.29 -15.76 18.97
CA ASP A 219 21.47 -16.87 19.48
C ASP A 219 20.07 -16.93 18.82
N HIS A 220 19.17 -17.77 19.35
CA HIS A 220 17.87 -18.06 18.75
C HIS A 220 16.70 -17.22 19.30
N ASP A 221 16.95 -16.32 20.25
CA ASP A 221 15.93 -15.53 20.94
C ASP A 221 15.93 -14.07 20.44
N PRO A 222 15.05 -13.67 19.50
CA PRO A 222 15.06 -12.33 18.90
C PRO A 222 14.50 -11.25 19.84
N PHE A 223 14.46 -11.51 21.15
CA PHE A 223 13.76 -10.65 22.11
C PHE A 223 14.42 -9.27 22.18
N PRO A 224 13.65 -8.18 22.00
CA PRO A 224 14.21 -6.84 21.95
C PRO A 224 14.80 -6.44 23.31
N ARG A 225 16.02 -5.90 23.31
CA ARG A 225 16.64 -5.33 24.50
C ARG A 225 15.84 -4.12 24.97
N TYR A 226 15.14 -4.26 26.10
CA TYR A 226 14.47 -3.14 26.76
C TYR A 226 15.49 -2.12 27.29
N ASP A 227 15.20 -0.84 27.05
CA ASP A 227 15.99 0.30 27.50
C ASP A 227 15.07 1.47 27.93
N PRO A 228 15.57 2.49 28.65
CA PRO A 228 14.74 3.61 29.12
C PRO A 228 14.11 4.49 28.03
N THR A 229 14.58 4.41 26.79
CA THR A 229 14.06 5.16 25.63
C THR A 229 13.07 4.34 24.79
N ASN A 230 13.01 3.02 25.00
CA ASN A 230 12.33 2.05 24.15
C ASN A 230 12.71 2.25 22.69
N GLU A 231 14.01 2.23 22.37
CA GLU A 231 14.50 2.36 20.99
C GLU A 231 14.11 1.12 20.17
N ASN A 232 14.34 -0.07 20.72
CA ASN A 232 14.15 -1.39 20.10
C ASN A 232 12.68 -1.87 20.00
N LYS A 233 11.76 -0.98 19.62
CA LYS A 233 10.31 -1.24 19.55
C LYS A 233 9.78 -1.46 18.14
N HIS A 234 10.61 -1.28 17.14
CA HIS A 234 10.21 -1.10 15.77
C HIS A 234 9.79 -2.42 15.13
N GLY A 235 10.58 -3.49 15.25
CA GLY A 235 10.25 -4.82 14.74
C GLY A 235 9.00 -5.44 15.39
N THR A 236 8.77 -5.18 16.68
CA THR A 236 7.54 -5.62 17.38
C THR A 236 6.28 -4.92 16.82
N ARG A 237 6.37 -3.62 16.51
CA ARG A 237 5.28 -2.87 15.86
C ARG A 237 5.00 -3.40 14.45
N CYS A 238 6.04 -3.60 13.64
CA CYS A 238 5.91 -4.16 12.30
C CYS A 238 5.31 -5.59 12.31
N ALA A 239 5.77 -6.45 13.22
CA ALA A 239 5.23 -7.80 13.37
C ALA A 239 3.74 -7.82 13.74
N GLY A 240 3.30 -6.87 14.57
CA GLY A 240 1.90 -6.71 14.94
C GLY A 240 1.00 -6.36 13.74
N GLU A 241 1.45 -5.48 12.84
CA GLU A 241 0.69 -5.11 11.63
C GLU A 241 0.47 -6.30 10.70
N ILE A 242 1.47 -7.18 10.59
CA ILE A 242 1.41 -8.38 9.76
C ILE A 242 0.48 -9.41 10.41
N ALA A 243 0.73 -9.79 11.66
CA ALA A 243 0.16 -10.99 12.27
C ALA A 243 -0.13 -10.92 13.79
N MET A 244 -0.44 -9.74 14.36
CA MET A 244 -1.16 -9.77 15.64
C MET A 244 -2.50 -10.51 15.48
N GLN A 245 -2.89 -11.23 16.51
CA GLN A 245 -4.02 -12.15 16.50
C GLN A 245 -5.35 -11.44 16.25
N ALA A 246 -6.40 -12.24 16.07
CA ALA A 246 -7.77 -11.76 15.98
C ALA A 246 -8.65 -12.42 17.03
N ASN A 247 -9.63 -11.67 17.53
CA ASN A 247 -10.64 -12.07 18.50
C ASN A 247 -10.10 -12.50 19.88
N ASN A 248 -8.94 -12.00 20.31
CA ASN A 248 -8.33 -12.29 21.61
C ASN A 248 -8.56 -11.20 22.68
N ARG A 249 -9.15 -10.05 22.32
CA ARG A 249 -9.39 -8.86 23.16
C ARG A 249 -8.12 -8.08 23.54
N LYS A 250 -7.05 -8.20 22.75
CA LYS A 250 -5.80 -7.43 22.85
C LYS A 250 -5.65 -6.60 21.58
N CYS A 251 -4.93 -5.47 21.69
CA CYS A 251 -4.68 -4.45 20.67
C CYS A 251 -5.69 -4.43 19.50
N GLY A 252 -5.27 -4.86 18.31
CA GLY A 252 -6.05 -4.83 17.07
C GLY A 252 -6.01 -6.17 16.36
N VAL A 253 -5.95 -6.15 15.03
CA VAL A 253 -5.90 -7.34 14.16
C VAL A 253 -4.85 -7.16 13.07
N GLY A 254 -3.95 -8.13 12.89
CA GLY A 254 -2.97 -8.11 11.80
C GLY A 254 -3.63 -8.30 10.43
N VAL A 255 -3.05 -7.75 9.36
CA VAL A 255 -3.54 -7.93 7.98
C VAL A 255 -3.72 -9.41 7.64
N ALA A 256 -2.78 -10.23 8.11
CA ALA A 256 -2.69 -11.66 7.89
C ALA A 256 -2.63 -12.39 9.26
N TYR A 257 -3.65 -12.16 10.09
CA TYR A 257 -3.75 -12.60 11.49
C TYR A 257 -3.71 -14.12 11.76
N ASN A 258 -3.62 -14.97 10.74
CA ASN A 258 -3.36 -16.42 10.88
C ASN A 258 -2.02 -16.87 10.26
N SER A 259 -1.20 -15.93 9.76
CA SER A 259 0.17 -16.19 9.35
C SER A 259 1.06 -16.58 10.52
N LYS A 260 2.22 -17.14 10.20
CA LYS A 260 3.34 -17.22 11.13
C LYS A 260 4.27 -16.02 10.96
N VAL A 261 4.73 -15.47 12.08
CA VAL A 261 5.64 -14.32 12.11
C VAL A 261 6.86 -14.61 12.99
N GLY A 262 8.05 -14.38 12.44
CA GLY A 262 9.31 -14.38 13.17
C GLY A 262 9.98 -13.01 13.13
N GLY A 263 11.06 -12.87 13.87
CA GLY A 263 11.85 -11.65 13.94
C GLY A 263 13.34 -11.97 13.89
N ILE A 264 14.08 -11.18 13.12
CA ILE A 264 15.53 -11.20 13.10
C ILE A 264 16.03 -9.93 13.80
N ARG A 265 16.60 -10.08 15.00
CA ARG A 265 17.27 -8.98 15.71
C ARG A 265 18.64 -8.75 15.08
N MET A 266 18.77 -7.67 14.33
CA MET A 266 20.00 -7.30 13.62
C MET A 266 20.34 -5.80 13.69
N LEU A 267 19.38 -4.92 13.99
CA LEU A 267 19.59 -3.47 14.12
C LEU A 267 20.06 -2.99 15.50
N ASP A 268 19.95 -3.80 16.57
CA ASP A 268 20.37 -3.41 17.94
C ASP A 268 21.87 -3.64 18.16
N GLY A 269 22.71 -3.18 17.23
CA GLY A 269 24.14 -3.42 17.26
C GLY A 269 24.90 -2.93 16.03
N ILE A 270 26.11 -3.43 15.83
CA ILE A 270 26.92 -3.12 14.65
C ILE A 270 26.38 -3.95 13.47
N VAL A 271 25.73 -3.30 12.52
CA VAL A 271 25.35 -3.91 11.24
C VAL A 271 26.58 -4.03 10.32
N THR A 272 26.68 -5.16 9.62
CA THR A 272 27.75 -5.43 8.64
C THR A 272 27.18 -6.22 7.46
N ASP A 273 27.83 -6.18 6.29
CA ASP A 273 27.49 -6.97 5.09
C ASP A 273 27.23 -8.46 5.40
N ALA A 274 27.96 -9.04 6.36
CA ALA A 274 27.76 -10.42 6.81
C ALA A 274 26.49 -10.62 7.65
N ILE A 275 26.11 -9.66 8.49
CA ILE A 275 24.86 -9.69 9.28
C ILE A 275 23.66 -9.43 8.37
N GLU A 276 23.75 -8.45 7.46
CA GLU A 276 22.73 -8.17 6.44
C GLU A 276 22.49 -9.41 5.58
N ALA A 277 23.55 -10.03 5.06
CA ALA A 277 23.45 -11.25 4.26
C ALA A 277 22.83 -12.43 5.02
N SER A 278 23.22 -12.60 6.28
CA SER A 278 22.69 -13.68 7.13
C SER A 278 21.21 -13.46 7.49
N SER A 279 20.79 -12.20 7.61
CA SER A 279 19.40 -11.79 7.87
C SER A 279 18.51 -11.96 6.63
N ILE A 280 18.96 -11.44 5.48
CA ILE A 280 18.29 -11.56 4.17
C ILE A 280 18.19 -13.03 3.74
N GLY A 281 19.25 -13.81 3.99
CA GLY A 281 19.33 -15.24 3.66
C GLY A 281 18.83 -16.17 4.75
N PHE A 282 18.10 -15.70 5.77
CA PHE A 282 17.71 -16.54 6.90
C PHE A 282 16.60 -17.52 6.55
N ASN A 283 16.92 -18.82 6.62
CA ASN A 283 15.99 -19.96 6.48
C ASN A 283 14.98 -19.87 5.29
N PRO A 284 15.45 -19.69 4.04
CA PRO A 284 14.59 -19.39 2.87
C PRO A 284 13.80 -20.61 2.35
N ASP A 285 14.01 -21.80 2.90
CA ASP A 285 13.16 -22.97 2.65
C ASP A 285 11.88 -22.96 3.51
N HIS A 286 11.87 -22.16 4.59
CA HIS A 286 10.76 -22.05 5.55
C HIS A 286 10.08 -20.68 5.53
N VAL A 287 10.85 -19.60 5.37
CA VAL A 287 10.32 -18.23 5.33
C VAL A 287 9.89 -17.85 3.92
N ASP A 288 8.63 -17.43 3.75
CA ASP A 288 8.11 -16.97 2.46
C ASP A 288 8.44 -15.49 2.19
N ILE A 289 8.24 -14.64 3.19
CA ILE A 289 8.26 -13.18 3.05
C ILE A 289 9.21 -12.57 4.08
N TYR A 290 10.03 -11.62 3.64
CA TYR A 290 10.97 -10.87 4.46
C TYR A 290 10.53 -9.41 4.42
N SER A 291 10.15 -8.85 5.57
CA SER A 291 9.78 -7.44 5.71
C SER A 291 10.94 -6.69 6.35
N ALA A 292 11.44 -5.66 5.68
CA ALA A 292 12.52 -4.81 6.17
C ALA A 292 12.20 -3.33 5.96
N SER A 293 12.68 -2.52 6.90
CA SER A 293 12.36 -1.09 6.98
C SER A 293 13.60 -0.24 7.27
N TRP A 294 14.77 -0.74 6.88
CA TRP A 294 16.10 -0.17 7.07
C TRP A 294 16.84 -0.04 5.74
N GLY A 295 17.88 0.79 5.73
CA GLY A 295 18.71 1.09 4.58
C GLY A 295 19.82 2.08 5.00
N PRO A 296 20.40 2.82 4.05
CA PRO A 296 21.33 3.90 4.32
C PRO A 296 20.72 5.03 5.16
N ASN A 297 21.53 6.03 5.52
CA ASN A 297 21.00 7.20 6.23
C ASN A 297 20.18 8.11 5.28
N ASP A 298 18.89 8.24 5.56
CA ASP A 298 17.87 9.15 5.00
C ASP A 298 18.19 10.67 5.17
N ASP A 299 19.42 11.08 4.84
CA ASP A 299 20.01 12.37 5.21
C ASP A 299 20.07 13.41 4.08
N GLY A 300 19.65 13.03 2.88
CA GLY A 300 19.71 13.79 1.62
C GLY A 300 21.07 13.76 0.93
N LYS A 301 21.98 12.85 1.30
CA LYS A 301 23.40 12.86 0.86
C LYS A 301 24.00 11.48 0.62
N THR A 302 23.62 10.50 1.42
CA THR A 302 24.16 9.13 1.35
C THR A 302 23.88 8.52 -0.04
N VAL A 303 24.78 7.67 -0.52
CA VAL A 303 24.56 6.78 -1.68
C VAL A 303 25.27 5.49 -1.31
N GLU A 304 24.49 4.46 -1.04
CA GLU A 304 24.93 3.21 -0.45
C GLU A 304 23.89 2.13 -0.72
N GLY A 305 24.31 0.88 -0.76
CA GLY A 305 23.47 -0.26 -1.09
C GLY A 305 24.08 -1.56 -0.57
N PRO A 306 23.46 -2.70 -0.85
CA PRO A 306 23.92 -3.99 -0.34
C PRO A 306 25.38 -4.25 -0.67
N GLY A 307 26.12 -4.69 0.35
CA GLY A 307 27.46 -5.24 0.18
C GLY A 307 27.45 -6.54 -0.64
N ARG A 308 28.64 -7.10 -0.84
CA ARG A 308 28.81 -8.27 -1.73
C ARG A 308 28.12 -9.52 -1.19
N LEU A 309 28.01 -9.65 0.14
CA LEU A 309 27.32 -10.77 0.76
C LEU A 309 25.80 -10.53 0.75
N ALA A 310 25.34 -9.33 1.07
CA ALA A 310 23.92 -8.97 1.05
C ALA A 310 23.32 -9.10 -0.38
N GLN A 311 24.03 -8.63 -1.41
CA GLN A 311 23.62 -8.81 -2.81
C GLN A 311 23.48 -10.30 -3.18
N LYS A 312 24.42 -11.13 -2.73
CA LYS A 312 24.35 -12.59 -2.90
C LYS A 312 23.22 -13.25 -2.12
N ALA A 313 22.86 -12.72 -0.95
CA ALA A 313 21.74 -13.22 -0.16
C ALA A 313 20.40 -12.94 -0.88
N PHE A 314 20.24 -11.78 -1.51
CA PHE A 314 19.10 -11.51 -2.39
C PHE A 314 19.08 -12.45 -3.60
N GLU A 315 20.20 -12.61 -4.31
CA GLU A 315 20.32 -13.53 -5.45
C GLU A 315 19.98 -14.98 -5.07
N TYR A 316 20.46 -15.46 -3.92
CA TYR A 316 20.13 -16.80 -3.40
C TYR A 316 18.65 -16.90 -3.01
N GLY A 317 18.13 -15.90 -2.32
CA GLY A 317 16.72 -15.85 -1.92
C GLY A 317 15.76 -15.93 -3.10
N ILE A 318 15.99 -15.14 -4.16
CA ILE A 318 15.12 -15.13 -5.35
C ILE A 318 15.32 -16.33 -6.30
N THR A 319 16.38 -17.12 -6.14
CA THR A 319 16.66 -18.31 -6.97
C THR A 319 16.31 -19.63 -6.31
N GLU A 320 16.69 -19.82 -5.04
CA GLU A 320 16.50 -21.09 -4.30
C GLU A 320 15.34 -21.04 -3.31
N GLY A 321 15.05 -19.85 -2.75
CA GLY A 321 14.03 -19.67 -1.72
C GLY A 321 12.63 -20.14 -2.13
N ARG A 322 11.84 -20.58 -1.15
CA ARG A 322 10.49 -21.14 -1.33
C ARG A 322 10.44 -22.27 -2.35
N ASN A 323 11.45 -23.17 -2.34
CA ASN A 323 11.61 -24.27 -3.29
C ASN A 323 11.75 -23.78 -4.75
N GLY A 324 12.61 -22.79 -4.99
CA GLY A 324 12.87 -22.24 -6.32
C GLY A 324 11.82 -21.26 -6.87
N LYS A 325 10.83 -20.86 -6.05
CA LYS A 325 9.85 -19.81 -6.40
C LYS A 325 10.40 -18.40 -6.13
N GLY A 326 11.44 -18.32 -5.31
CA GLY A 326 12.07 -17.10 -4.81
C GLY A 326 11.35 -16.50 -3.61
N SER A 327 12.13 -16.18 -2.58
CA SER A 327 11.74 -15.36 -1.44
C SER A 327 11.15 -14.02 -1.86
N ILE A 328 10.18 -13.50 -1.11
CA ILE A 328 9.58 -12.19 -1.37
C ILE A 328 10.17 -11.17 -0.38
N PHE A 329 11.00 -10.26 -0.87
CA PHE A 329 11.57 -9.18 -0.07
C PHE A 329 10.69 -7.93 -0.19
N VAL A 330 10.19 -7.41 0.93
CA VAL A 330 9.36 -6.20 1.01
C VAL A 330 10.12 -5.14 1.76
N TRP A 331 10.28 -3.96 1.15
CA TRP A 331 11.15 -2.91 1.66
C TRP A 331 10.42 -1.56 1.78
N ALA A 332 10.65 -0.84 2.88
CA ALA A 332 10.16 0.52 3.02
C ALA A 332 11.01 1.50 2.19
N SER A 333 10.38 2.41 1.44
CA SER A 333 11.06 3.30 0.48
C SER A 333 11.81 4.51 1.10
N GLY A 334 12.28 4.43 2.36
CA GLY A 334 12.98 5.53 3.05
C GLY A 334 12.07 6.65 3.61
N ASN A 335 12.62 7.46 4.53
CA ASN A 335 11.94 8.55 5.25
C ASN A 335 12.63 9.93 5.05
N GLY A 336 13.54 10.05 4.08
CA GLY A 336 14.34 11.23 3.76
C GLY A 336 13.63 12.35 2.98
N GLY A 337 12.31 12.27 2.79
CA GLY A 337 11.55 13.19 1.93
C GLY A 337 11.67 14.68 2.30
N ARG A 338 11.80 15.00 3.60
CA ARG A 338 12.05 16.38 4.11
C ARG A 338 13.51 16.81 4.01
N GLN A 339 14.42 15.86 3.83
CA GLN A 339 15.85 16.10 3.64
C GLN A 339 16.18 16.37 2.17
N GLY A 340 15.22 16.12 1.27
CA GLY A 340 15.39 16.20 -0.18
C GLY A 340 16.06 14.94 -0.71
N ASP A 341 15.82 13.79 -0.09
CA ASP A 341 16.40 12.51 -0.52
C ASP A 341 15.60 11.82 -1.64
N ASN A 342 16.22 10.82 -2.24
CA ASN A 342 15.68 10.03 -3.35
C ASN A 342 16.14 8.58 -3.20
N CYS A 343 15.19 7.66 -3.03
CA CYS A 343 15.43 6.23 -2.83
C CYS A 343 16.12 5.49 -3.99
N ASP A 344 16.26 6.05 -5.20
CA ASP A 344 17.17 5.49 -6.23
C ASP A 344 18.68 5.73 -5.85
N CYS A 345 18.95 6.34 -4.68
CA CYS A 345 20.27 6.41 -4.01
C CYS A 345 20.46 5.37 -2.89
N ASP A 346 19.42 4.59 -2.59
CA ASP A 346 19.44 3.45 -1.67
C ASP A 346 19.38 2.14 -2.47
N GLY A 347 20.50 1.42 -2.52
CA GLY A 347 20.59 0.18 -3.30
C GLY A 347 19.76 -0.99 -2.75
N TYR A 348 19.13 -0.87 -1.57
CA TYR A 348 18.18 -1.87 -1.06
C TYR A 348 16.79 -1.67 -1.67
N THR A 349 16.30 -0.43 -1.72
CA THR A 349 15.01 -0.09 -2.34
C THR A 349 15.09 0.03 -3.87
N ASP A 350 16.26 0.35 -4.43
CA ASP A 350 16.54 0.35 -5.88
C ASP A 350 16.78 -1.07 -6.46
N SER A 351 16.92 -2.09 -5.60
CA SER A 351 17.13 -3.48 -6.04
C SER A 351 15.91 -4.06 -6.75
N ILE A 352 16.11 -4.67 -7.92
CA ILE A 352 15.04 -5.41 -8.65
C ILE A 352 14.47 -6.59 -7.84
N TYR A 353 15.17 -7.05 -6.80
CA TYR A 353 14.79 -8.17 -5.96
C TYR A 353 13.86 -7.78 -4.81
N THR A 354 13.73 -6.49 -4.51
CA THR A 354 12.84 -5.99 -3.45
C THR A 354 11.53 -5.45 -4.05
N ILE A 355 10.48 -5.47 -3.24
CA ILE A 355 9.22 -4.78 -3.50
C ILE A 355 9.24 -3.52 -2.64
N SER A 356 9.71 -2.42 -3.23
CA SER A 356 9.78 -1.11 -2.57
C SER A 356 8.38 -0.50 -2.42
N ILE A 357 8.01 -0.19 -1.17
CA ILE A 357 6.70 0.30 -0.75
C ILE A 357 6.82 1.69 -0.11
N SER A 358 6.09 2.65 -0.70
CA SER A 358 5.92 4.01 -0.19
C SER A 358 4.64 4.14 0.66
N SER A 359 4.40 5.33 1.20
CA SER A 359 3.26 5.66 2.07
C SER A 359 2.27 6.65 1.46
N ALA A 360 1.00 6.47 1.80
CA ALA A 360 -0.04 7.49 1.71
C ALA A 360 -0.63 7.79 3.10
N SER A 361 -0.98 9.05 3.36
CA SER A 361 -1.70 9.44 4.58
C SER A 361 -3.19 9.10 4.53
N GLN A 362 -3.91 9.32 5.63
CA GLN A 362 -5.39 9.27 5.70
C GLN A 362 -6.12 10.36 4.87
N GLN A 363 -5.43 11.10 3.99
CA GLN A 363 -6.04 11.97 2.98
C GLN A 363 -5.75 11.47 1.56
N GLY A 364 -5.05 10.34 1.41
CA GLY A 364 -4.50 9.91 0.11
C GLY A 364 -3.39 10.81 -0.40
N LEU A 365 -2.69 11.53 0.50
CA LEU A 365 -1.59 12.44 0.15
C LEU A 365 -0.23 11.80 0.46
N SER A 366 0.79 12.23 -0.28
CA SER A 366 2.20 11.90 -0.03
C SER A 366 2.62 12.49 1.32
N PRO A 367 3.03 11.68 2.32
CA PRO A 367 3.55 12.19 3.58
C PRO A 367 4.83 13.00 3.39
N TRP A 368 5.15 13.86 4.36
CA TRP A 368 6.32 14.75 4.32
C TRP A 368 7.67 14.01 4.40
N TYR A 369 7.67 12.80 4.94
CA TYR A 369 8.85 11.93 5.06
C TYR A 369 9.03 11.02 3.84
N ALA A 370 7.98 10.73 3.07
CA ALA A 370 8.07 9.77 1.97
C ALA A 370 9.00 10.28 0.85
N GLU A 371 9.96 9.44 0.48
CA GLU A 371 10.89 9.74 -0.62
C GLU A 371 10.23 9.56 -1.99
N LYS A 372 10.95 9.96 -3.03
CA LYS A 372 10.47 9.88 -4.41
C LYS A 372 11.57 9.33 -5.28
N CYS A 373 11.28 8.22 -5.94
CA CYS A 373 12.24 7.48 -6.74
C CYS A 373 11.50 6.67 -7.80
N SER A 374 12.20 6.08 -8.76
CA SER A 374 11.58 5.35 -9.87
C SER A 374 11.57 3.83 -9.69
N SER A 375 12.25 3.34 -8.65
CA SER A 375 12.21 1.97 -8.11
C SER A 375 10.95 1.63 -7.29
N THR A 376 10.26 2.59 -6.67
CA THR A 376 9.04 2.34 -5.87
C THR A 376 7.96 1.63 -6.70
N LEU A 377 7.50 0.46 -6.24
CA LEU A 377 6.52 -0.36 -6.97
C LEU A 377 5.07 0.00 -6.62
N ALA A 378 4.78 0.23 -5.33
CA ALA A 378 3.42 0.50 -4.84
C ALA A 378 3.42 1.27 -3.52
N THR A 379 2.22 1.46 -2.98
CA THR A 379 1.95 2.23 -1.75
C THR A 379 1.02 1.48 -0.81
N ALA A 380 1.29 1.56 0.49
CA ALA A 380 0.30 1.26 1.52
C ALA A 380 0.02 2.52 2.36
N TYR A 381 -0.92 2.41 3.31
CA TYR A 381 -1.18 3.53 4.22
C TYR A 381 -0.09 3.66 5.29
N SER A 382 0.07 4.86 5.82
CA SER A 382 0.81 5.17 7.05
C SER A 382 0.31 6.51 7.62
N SER A 383 1.02 7.04 8.60
CA SER A 383 0.90 8.41 9.12
C SER A 383 1.06 9.51 8.06
N GLY A 384 0.62 10.73 8.35
CA GLY A 384 0.81 11.89 7.48
C GLY A 384 1.21 13.16 8.24
N ASP A 385 0.33 14.16 8.21
CA ASP A 385 0.44 15.38 9.00
C ASP A 385 0.28 15.08 10.51
N TYR A 386 0.63 16.04 11.38
CA TYR A 386 0.61 15.86 12.84
C TYR A 386 -0.80 15.58 13.40
N THR A 387 -1.84 16.04 12.71
CA THR A 387 -3.26 15.79 13.03
C THR A 387 -3.78 14.46 12.52
N ASP A 388 -2.97 13.68 11.80
CA ASP A 388 -3.43 12.47 11.17
C ASP A 388 -3.49 11.27 12.11
N GLN A 389 -4.46 10.40 11.84
CA GLN A 389 -4.39 9.03 12.34
C GLN A 389 -3.11 8.37 11.82
N ARG A 390 -2.50 7.58 12.71
CA ARG A 390 -1.26 6.86 12.47
C ARG A 390 -1.58 5.38 12.35
N ILE A 391 -0.56 4.53 12.40
CA ILE A 391 -0.75 3.09 12.40
C ILE A 391 -0.90 2.57 13.84
N THR A 392 -1.91 1.71 13.99
CA THR A 392 -2.25 0.99 15.21
C THR A 392 -1.65 -0.41 15.18
N SER A 393 -0.93 -0.82 16.22
CA SER A 393 -0.26 -2.13 16.30
C SER A 393 0.05 -2.55 17.75
N ALA A 394 0.68 -3.72 17.91
CA ALA A 394 1.42 -4.12 19.10
C ALA A 394 2.59 -3.15 19.41
N ASP A 395 3.06 -3.13 20.65
CA ASP A 395 4.20 -2.32 21.11
C ASP A 395 4.96 -3.06 22.22
N LEU A 396 6.17 -2.60 22.56
CA LEU A 396 6.96 -3.22 23.65
C LEU A 396 6.24 -3.19 25.01
N HIS A 397 6.70 -4.06 25.90
CA HIS A 397 6.21 -4.26 27.28
C HIS A 397 4.81 -4.87 27.31
N ASN A 398 4.46 -5.65 26.29
CA ASN A 398 3.13 -6.20 26.05
C ASN A 398 2.06 -5.10 25.98
N GLU A 399 2.35 -3.97 25.34
CA GLU A 399 1.44 -2.82 25.19
C GLU A 399 0.92 -2.65 23.76
N CYS A 400 0.09 -1.66 23.53
CA CYS A 400 -0.45 -1.35 22.20
C CYS A 400 -0.15 0.09 21.82
N THR A 401 -0.01 0.36 20.52
CA THR A 401 0.27 1.71 20.00
C THR A 401 -0.79 2.16 19.00
N GLU A 402 -1.10 3.46 19.00
CA GLU A 402 -1.82 4.17 17.92
C GLU A 402 -0.87 5.18 17.24
N THR A 403 0.44 4.96 17.33
CA THR A 403 1.47 5.96 17.03
C THR A 403 2.64 5.47 16.18
N HIS A 404 2.47 4.36 15.44
CA HIS A 404 3.49 3.93 14.49
C HIS A 404 3.40 4.73 13.17
N THR A 405 4.55 5.03 12.56
CA THR A 405 4.73 6.09 11.55
C THR A 405 5.88 5.76 10.60
N GLY A 406 5.94 6.45 9.46
CA GLY A 406 7.01 6.29 8.46
C GLY A 406 6.63 5.31 7.35
N THR A 407 7.46 5.24 6.32
CA THR A 407 7.36 4.19 5.27
C THR A 407 7.57 2.79 5.85
N SER A 408 8.27 2.73 6.98
CA SER A 408 8.47 1.56 7.81
C SER A 408 7.19 0.89 8.32
N ALA A 409 6.07 1.62 8.38
CA ALA A 409 4.73 1.08 8.69
C ALA A 409 3.89 0.77 7.42
N SER A 410 4.41 1.03 6.23
CA SER A 410 3.74 0.67 4.96
C SER A 410 4.23 -0.67 4.42
N ALA A 411 5.52 -1.00 4.60
CA ALA A 411 6.07 -2.29 4.19
C ALA A 411 5.45 -3.50 4.95
N PRO A 412 5.22 -3.47 6.27
CA PRO A 412 4.57 -4.58 6.99
C PRO A 412 3.12 -4.82 6.54
N LEU A 413 2.35 -3.76 6.29
CA LEU A 413 1.00 -3.88 5.71
C LEU A 413 1.03 -4.56 4.33
N ALA A 414 2.00 -4.21 3.49
CA ALA A 414 2.19 -4.84 2.18
C ALA A 414 2.60 -6.33 2.31
N ALA A 415 3.55 -6.65 3.20
CA ALA A 415 3.95 -8.03 3.50
C ALA A 415 2.76 -8.89 3.97
N GLY A 416 1.89 -8.33 4.82
CA GLY A 416 0.61 -8.95 5.20
C GLY A 416 -0.30 -9.21 4.00
N ILE A 417 -0.48 -8.24 3.08
CA ILE A 417 -1.29 -8.43 1.86
C ILE A 417 -0.71 -9.53 0.97
N PHE A 418 0.62 -9.59 0.83
CA PHE A 418 1.29 -10.63 0.04
C PHE A 418 1.14 -12.01 0.67
N ALA A 419 1.07 -12.11 2.01
CA ALA A 419 0.74 -13.36 2.69
C ALA A 419 -0.69 -13.85 2.38
N LEU A 420 -1.67 -12.95 2.30
CA LEU A 420 -3.03 -13.31 1.84
C LEU A 420 -3.03 -13.87 0.41
N ALA A 421 -2.17 -13.32 -0.46
CA ALA A 421 -2.03 -13.81 -1.84
C ALA A 421 -1.29 -15.14 -1.94
N LEU A 422 -0.28 -15.39 -1.10
CA LEU A 422 0.40 -16.68 -1.04
C LEU A 422 -0.46 -17.79 -0.44
N GLU A 423 -1.36 -17.51 0.51
CA GLU A 423 -2.38 -18.50 0.94
C GLU A 423 -3.33 -18.83 -0.22
N ALA A 424 -3.74 -17.83 -1.00
CA ALA A 424 -4.61 -18.03 -2.16
C ALA A 424 -3.93 -18.78 -3.32
N ASN A 425 -2.63 -18.57 -3.51
CA ASN A 425 -1.81 -19.21 -4.53
C ASN A 425 -0.34 -19.34 -4.06
N PRO A 426 0.04 -20.49 -3.48
CA PRO A 426 1.40 -20.71 -2.99
C PRO A 426 2.42 -20.92 -4.13
N ASP A 427 1.98 -21.04 -5.39
CA ASP A 427 2.83 -21.27 -6.57
C ASP A 427 3.30 -19.97 -7.25
N LEU A 428 2.90 -18.80 -6.74
CA LEU A 428 3.43 -17.51 -7.19
C LEU A 428 4.93 -17.42 -6.95
N THR A 429 5.68 -17.03 -7.98
CA THR A 429 7.09 -16.62 -7.86
C THR A 429 7.23 -15.18 -7.35
N TRP A 430 8.44 -14.78 -6.95
CA TRP A 430 8.73 -13.39 -6.58
C TRP A 430 8.35 -12.38 -7.67
N ARG A 431 8.59 -12.71 -8.95
CA ARG A 431 8.17 -11.90 -10.12
C ARG A 431 6.66 -11.90 -10.33
N ASP A 432 5.99 -13.03 -10.11
CA ASP A 432 4.52 -13.07 -10.18
C ASP A 432 3.89 -12.10 -9.17
N MET A 433 4.45 -12.03 -7.95
CA MET A 433 4.00 -11.07 -6.93
C MET A 433 4.19 -9.62 -7.40
N GLN A 434 5.37 -9.27 -7.93
CA GLN A 434 5.60 -7.93 -8.49
C GLN A 434 4.60 -7.60 -9.63
N HIS A 435 4.38 -8.52 -10.57
CA HIS A 435 3.38 -8.33 -11.64
C HIS A 435 1.95 -8.17 -11.11
N LEU A 436 1.55 -8.96 -10.10
CA LEU A 436 0.26 -8.83 -9.44
C LEU A 436 0.10 -7.44 -8.80
N VAL A 437 1.13 -6.94 -8.11
CA VAL A 437 1.15 -5.58 -7.53
C VAL A 437 0.99 -4.52 -8.63
N VAL A 438 1.82 -4.54 -9.68
CA VAL A 438 1.75 -3.61 -10.82
C VAL A 438 0.35 -3.58 -11.46
N TRP A 439 -0.27 -4.75 -11.60
CA TRP A 439 -1.56 -4.89 -12.26
C TRP A 439 -2.78 -4.57 -11.38
N THR A 440 -2.63 -4.53 -10.05
CA THR A 440 -3.76 -4.37 -9.11
C THR A 440 -3.68 -3.14 -8.20
N SER A 441 -2.52 -2.48 -8.06
CA SER A 441 -2.38 -1.22 -7.33
C SER A 441 -3.15 -0.08 -7.98
N GLU A 442 -3.94 0.66 -7.19
CA GLU A 442 -4.93 1.63 -7.67
C GLU A 442 -4.44 3.07 -7.57
N TYR A 443 -4.48 3.81 -8.68
CA TYR A 443 -4.09 5.24 -8.71
C TYR A 443 -5.22 6.18 -8.25
N ASP A 444 -6.49 5.78 -8.43
CA ASP A 444 -7.68 6.63 -8.21
C ASP A 444 -7.74 7.25 -6.79
N PRO A 445 -7.46 6.52 -5.68
CA PRO A 445 -7.41 7.11 -4.33
C PRO A 445 -6.34 8.19 -4.15
N LEU A 446 -5.31 8.18 -5.00
CA LEU A 446 -4.11 9.02 -4.90
C LEU A 446 -4.03 10.04 -6.06
N ALA A 447 -5.05 10.10 -6.92
CA ALA A 447 -5.05 10.88 -8.17
C ALA A 447 -4.94 12.40 -7.96
N GLY A 448 -5.26 12.91 -6.76
CA GLY A 448 -5.10 14.31 -6.38
C GLY A 448 -3.64 14.78 -6.21
N ASN A 449 -2.66 13.88 -6.25
CA ASN A 449 -1.25 14.20 -6.11
C ASN A 449 -0.59 14.50 -7.48
N PRO A 450 0.40 15.42 -7.55
CA PRO A 450 1.12 15.70 -8.78
C PRO A 450 2.06 14.54 -9.18
N GLY A 451 2.37 14.46 -10.47
CA GLY A 451 3.37 13.53 -11.02
C GLY A 451 2.83 12.22 -11.58
N TRP A 452 1.51 12.00 -11.58
CA TRP A 452 0.90 10.87 -12.28
C TRP A 452 1.10 11.00 -13.79
N LYS A 453 1.59 9.92 -14.40
CA LYS A 453 1.75 9.77 -15.85
C LYS A 453 1.23 8.40 -16.28
N LYS A 454 0.79 8.30 -17.54
CA LYS A 454 0.45 7.02 -18.18
C LYS A 454 1.64 6.57 -19.01
N ASN A 455 2.16 5.38 -18.74
CA ASN A 455 3.30 4.80 -19.47
C ASN A 455 2.87 4.23 -20.84
N GLY A 456 3.82 3.76 -21.65
CA GLY A 456 3.58 3.22 -22.99
C GLY A 456 2.75 1.94 -23.01
N ALA A 457 2.73 1.16 -21.92
CA ALA A 457 1.87 -0.01 -21.73
C ALA A 457 0.45 0.38 -21.27
N GLY A 458 0.20 1.66 -21.01
CA GLY A 458 -1.07 2.20 -20.56
C GLY A 458 -1.30 2.16 -19.05
N LEU A 459 -0.25 1.91 -18.25
CA LEU A 459 -0.30 1.88 -16.79
C LEU A 459 -0.08 3.28 -16.21
N MET A 460 -0.86 3.65 -15.19
CA MET A 460 -0.67 4.86 -14.39
C MET A 460 0.45 4.64 -13.38
N VAL A 461 1.41 5.56 -13.32
CA VAL A 461 2.57 5.47 -12.43
C VAL A 461 3.03 6.85 -11.92
N ASN A 462 3.64 6.91 -10.74
CA ASN A 462 4.10 8.14 -10.07
C ASN A 462 5.31 7.85 -9.17
N SER A 463 6.38 8.65 -9.24
CA SER A 463 7.60 8.49 -8.41
C SER A 463 7.36 8.55 -6.89
N ARG A 464 6.20 9.00 -6.43
CA ARG A 464 5.82 8.98 -4.99
C ARG A 464 5.17 7.68 -4.56
N PHE A 465 4.55 6.95 -5.49
CA PHE A 465 3.56 5.91 -5.17
C PHE A 465 3.69 4.63 -6.00
N GLY A 466 4.66 4.56 -6.92
CA GLY A 466 4.74 3.52 -7.94
C GLY A 466 3.46 3.46 -8.76
N PHE A 467 2.87 2.27 -8.87
CA PHE A 467 1.61 2.02 -9.59
C PHE A 467 0.35 2.36 -8.78
N GLY A 468 0.49 2.78 -7.51
CA GLY A 468 -0.61 3.24 -6.66
C GLY A 468 -0.80 2.45 -5.37
N LEU A 469 -1.96 2.62 -4.76
CA LEU A 469 -2.32 2.02 -3.47
C LEU A 469 -2.62 0.52 -3.64
N LEU A 470 -2.06 -0.32 -2.78
CA LEU A 470 -2.36 -1.76 -2.74
C LEU A 470 -3.84 -2.03 -2.49
N ASN A 471 -4.41 -2.96 -3.25
CA ASN A 471 -5.79 -3.42 -3.13
C ASN A 471 -5.79 -4.94 -2.89
N ALA A 472 -5.88 -5.35 -1.63
CA ALA A 472 -5.75 -6.75 -1.23
C ALA A 472 -6.78 -7.65 -1.92
N ASN A 473 -8.02 -7.19 -2.07
CA ASN A 473 -9.04 -7.97 -2.77
C ASN A 473 -8.71 -8.15 -4.25
N ALA A 474 -8.32 -7.10 -4.97
CA ALA A 474 -7.98 -7.20 -6.39
C ALA A 474 -6.75 -8.09 -6.62
N LEU A 475 -5.72 -7.95 -5.77
CA LEU A 475 -4.50 -8.74 -5.81
C LEU A 475 -4.81 -10.24 -5.59
N VAL A 476 -5.54 -10.58 -4.53
CA VAL A 476 -5.95 -11.96 -4.23
C VAL A 476 -6.93 -12.52 -5.27
N ASP A 477 -7.86 -11.71 -5.79
CA ASP A 477 -8.77 -12.17 -6.84
C ASP A 477 -8.03 -12.46 -8.15
N LEU A 478 -6.95 -11.75 -8.48
CA LEU A 478 -6.15 -12.02 -9.67
C LEU A 478 -5.17 -13.19 -9.45
N ALA A 479 -4.67 -13.35 -8.23
CA ALA A 479 -3.77 -14.44 -7.82
C ALA A 479 -4.39 -15.85 -7.91
N ASP A 480 -5.74 -15.97 -7.86
CA ASP A 480 -6.47 -17.25 -8.02
C ASP A 480 -5.82 -18.14 -9.09
N PRO A 481 -5.36 -19.38 -8.77
CA PRO A 481 -4.69 -20.27 -9.71
C PRO A 481 -5.49 -20.61 -10.98
N LYS A 482 -6.80 -20.34 -11.00
CA LYS A 482 -7.66 -20.49 -12.20
C LYS A 482 -7.57 -19.30 -13.16
N LYS A 483 -7.09 -18.15 -12.69
CA LYS A 483 -6.97 -16.89 -13.44
C LYS A 483 -5.51 -16.53 -13.70
N TRP A 484 -4.65 -16.64 -12.68
CA TRP A 484 -3.23 -16.37 -12.85
C TRP A 484 -2.57 -17.43 -13.73
N LYS A 485 -1.77 -16.97 -14.69
CA LYS A 485 -0.80 -17.80 -15.39
C LYS A 485 0.58 -17.21 -15.10
N GLY A 486 1.47 -18.05 -14.59
CA GLY A 486 2.83 -17.65 -14.24
C GLY A 486 3.51 -16.90 -15.37
N VAL A 487 4.26 -15.87 -15.04
CA VAL A 487 4.94 -15.04 -16.05
C VAL A 487 6.04 -15.84 -16.77
N PRO A 488 6.34 -15.52 -18.05
CA PRO A 488 7.43 -16.18 -18.76
C PRO A 488 8.79 -16.05 -18.04
N GLU A 489 9.75 -16.88 -18.45
CA GLU A 489 11.12 -16.86 -17.96
C GLU A 489 11.76 -15.47 -18.02
N LYS A 490 12.46 -15.05 -16.94
CA LYS A 490 13.18 -13.78 -16.86
C LYS A 490 14.30 -13.77 -17.89
N ARG A 491 14.41 -12.69 -18.66
CA ARG A 491 15.53 -12.40 -19.56
C ARG A 491 16.18 -11.07 -19.21
N GLU A 492 17.43 -10.93 -19.62
CA GLU A 492 18.25 -9.74 -19.39
C GLU A 492 18.99 -9.33 -20.67
N CYS A 493 18.68 -8.14 -21.18
CA CYS A 493 19.36 -7.57 -22.34
C CYS A 493 20.24 -6.40 -21.92
N ILE A 494 21.55 -6.56 -22.05
CA ILE A 494 22.55 -5.53 -21.76
C ILE A 494 22.84 -4.71 -23.01
N VAL A 495 22.46 -3.44 -22.99
CA VAL A 495 22.72 -2.46 -24.05
C VAL A 495 23.84 -1.53 -23.62
N LYS A 496 24.93 -1.46 -24.40
CA LYS A 496 26.05 -0.54 -24.17
C LYS A 496 26.77 -0.22 -25.47
N ASP A 497 27.28 1.00 -25.57
CA ASP A 497 28.14 1.43 -26.68
C ASP A 497 29.62 1.23 -26.32
N LYS A 498 30.32 0.38 -27.08
CA LYS A 498 31.76 0.11 -26.90
C LYS A 498 32.67 1.24 -27.43
N SER A 499 32.10 2.15 -28.21
CA SER A 499 32.74 3.36 -28.75
C SER A 499 32.32 4.64 -28.01
N PHE A 500 31.69 4.51 -26.85
CA PHE A 500 31.32 5.66 -26.03
C PHE A 500 32.56 6.32 -25.43
N GLU A 501 32.86 7.53 -25.91
CA GLU A 501 33.86 8.40 -25.30
C GLU A 501 33.23 9.23 -24.15
N PRO A 502 33.93 9.45 -23.02
CA PRO A 502 33.43 10.24 -21.90
C PRO A 502 32.96 11.64 -22.31
N ARG A 503 31.78 12.04 -21.85
CA ARG A 503 31.17 13.34 -22.18
C ARG A 503 31.22 14.29 -21.01
N LEU A 504 31.78 15.47 -21.24
CA LEU A 504 31.88 16.55 -20.25
C LEU A 504 30.49 17.02 -19.82
N LEU A 505 30.31 17.21 -18.51
CA LEU A 505 29.15 17.81 -17.87
C LEU A 505 29.60 19.13 -17.25
N ARG A 506 29.03 20.26 -17.67
CA ARG A 506 29.27 21.58 -17.07
C ARG A 506 28.02 22.10 -16.39
N ALA A 507 28.20 23.02 -15.45
CA ALA A 507 27.10 23.74 -14.81
C ALA A 507 26.12 24.35 -15.82
N ASN A 508 24.82 24.08 -15.64
CA ASN A 508 23.71 24.51 -16.51
C ASN A 508 23.77 23.99 -17.97
N GLU A 509 24.66 23.05 -18.32
CA GLU A 509 24.64 22.33 -19.60
C GLU A 509 23.88 20.99 -19.47
N GLU A 510 23.34 20.48 -20.58
CA GLU A 510 22.68 19.17 -20.67
C GLU A 510 23.51 18.21 -21.54
N VAL A 511 23.79 17.01 -21.02
CA VAL A 511 24.29 15.90 -21.83
C VAL A 511 23.13 14.99 -22.22
N ILE A 512 22.85 14.92 -23.51
CA ILE A 512 21.87 14.00 -24.12
C ILE A 512 22.61 12.84 -24.77
N ILE A 513 22.25 11.61 -24.41
CA ILE A 513 22.76 10.36 -25.02
C ILE A 513 21.56 9.60 -25.61
N GLU A 514 21.54 9.45 -26.92
CA GLU A 514 20.60 8.57 -27.62
C GLU A 514 21.14 7.15 -27.63
N ILE A 515 20.30 6.19 -27.23
CA ILE A 515 20.64 4.77 -27.07
C ILE A 515 19.69 3.97 -27.98
N PRO A 516 20.01 3.83 -29.28
CA PRO A 516 19.24 2.99 -30.19
C PRO A 516 19.47 1.51 -29.86
N THR A 517 18.39 0.77 -29.63
CA THR A 517 18.44 -0.66 -29.30
C THR A 517 17.32 -1.44 -29.98
N LYS A 518 17.61 -2.72 -30.26
CA LYS A 518 16.61 -3.72 -30.63
C LYS A 518 16.21 -4.63 -29.46
N ALA A 519 16.59 -4.29 -28.24
CA ALA A 519 16.34 -5.09 -27.04
C ALA A 519 16.70 -6.58 -27.19
N CYS A 520 17.86 -6.84 -27.80
CA CYS A 520 18.39 -8.18 -28.08
C CYS A 520 17.48 -9.05 -28.99
N GLU A 521 16.64 -8.44 -29.83
CA GLU A 521 15.87 -9.11 -30.89
C GLU A 521 16.75 -10.09 -31.69
N GLY A 522 16.26 -11.33 -31.85
CA GLY A 522 16.98 -12.41 -32.53
C GLY A 522 17.98 -13.18 -31.67
N GLN A 523 18.13 -12.84 -30.39
CA GLN A 523 18.97 -13.54 -29.41
C GLN A 523 18.12 -14.22 -28.32
N GLU A 524 18.69 -15.18 -27.60
CA GLU A 524 17.98 -15.90 -26.52
C GLU A 524 17.55 -14.98 -25.37
N ASN A 525 18.24 -13.86 -25.16
CA ASN A 525 17.90 -12.86 -24.15
C ASN A 525 17.06 -11.68 -24.69
N SER A 526 16.37 -11.84 -25.83
CA SER A 526 15.44 -10.84 -26.38
C SER A 526 14.33 -10.47 -25.39
N ILE A 527 14.00 -9.17 -25.29
CA ILE A 527 12.90 -8.67 -24.44
C ILE A 527 11.89 -7.90 -25.30
N ALA A 528 10.62 -8.27 -25.18
CA ALA A 528 9.49 -7.64 -25.86
C ALA A 528 8.49 -6.98 -24.89
N SER A 529 8.55 -7.32 -23.60
CA SER A 529 7.76 -6.72 -22.53
C SER A 529 8.65 -6.51 -21.30
N LEU A 530 8.82 -5.26 -20.89
CA LEU A 530 9.66 -4.89 -19.75
C LEU A 530 9.05 -5.27 -18.39
N GLU A 531 9.95 -5.48 -17.43
CA GLU A 531 9.70 -5.49 -15.99
C GLU A 531 10.46 -4.30 -15.38
N HIS A 532 11.75 -4.50 -15.13
CA HIS A 532 12.66 -3.50 -14.58
C HIS A 532 13.60 -2.96 -15.66
N VAL A 533 14.04 -1.71 -15.51
CA VAL A 533 15.12 -1.11 -16.29
C VAL A 533 16.15 -0.55 -15.32
N GLN A 534 17.42 -0.89 -15.49
CA GLN A 534 18.52 -0.27 -14.73
C GLN A 534 19.44 0.51 -15.66
N LEU A 535 19.91 1.67 -15.19
CA LEU A 535 20.99 2.42 -15.80
C LEU A 535 22.23 2.32 -14.90
N GLU A 536 23.14 1.40 -15.24
CA GLU A 536 24.47 1.33 -14.62
C GLU A 536 25.30 2.49 -15.17
N ALA A 537 25.74 3.43 -14.34
CA ALA A 537 26.51 4.59 -14.79
C ALA A 537 27.70 4.96 -13.89
N THR A 538 28.78 5.43 -14.52
CA THR A 538 29.87 6.15 -13.83
C THR A 538 29.83 7.62 -14.24
N ILE A 539 29.54 8.49 -13.27
CA ILE A 539 29.43 9.93 -13.43
C ILE A 539 30.35 10.59 -12.40
N GLU A 540 31.45 11.18 -12.85
CA GLU A 540 32.32 12.01 -12.03
C GLU A 540 31.70 13.42 -11.97
N TYR A 541 31.54 14.01 -10.78
CA TYR A 541 30.99 15.37 -10.66
C TYR A 541 31.41 16.08 -9.37
N SER A 542 31.73 17.37 -9.47
CA SER A 542 32.22 18.19 -8.35
C SER A 542 31.24 18.30 -7.17
N ARG A 543 29.93 18.25 -7.45
CA ARG A 543 28.87 18.20 -6.43
C ARG A 543 27.70 17.34 -6.89
N ARG A 544 27.70 16.07 -6.46
CA ARG A 544 26.74 15.05 -6.85
C ARG A 544 25.27 15.44 -6.70
N GLY A 545 24.92 16.18 -5.63
CA GLY A 545 23.54 16.61 -5.36
C GLY A 545 22.91 17.56 -6.37
N ASP A 546 23.73 18.20 -7.21
CA ASP A 546 23.26 19.11 -8.26
C ASP A 546 22.90 18.39 -9.56
N LEU A 547 23.19 17.08 -9.67
CA LEU A 547 22.84 16.26 -10.81
C LEU A 547 21.35 15.91 -10.80
N HIS A 548 20.74 16.01 -11.97
CA HIS A 548 19.42 15.48 -12.27
C HIS A 548 19.52 14.55 -13.48
N VAL A 549 19.07 13.30 -13.31
CA VAL A 549 19.19 12.24 -14.32
C VAL A 549 17.79 11.81 -14.76
N THR A 550 17.54 11.82 -16.07
CA THR A 550 16.27 11.43 -16.66
C THR A 550 16.49 10.44 -17.80
N LEU A 551 15.71 9.36 -17.81
CA LEU A 551 15.67 8.35 -18.86
C LEU A 551 14.29 8.35 -19.52
N VAL A 552 14.25 8.43 -20.85
CA VAL A 552 13.02 8.39 -21.65
C VAL A 552 13.00 7.11 -22.48
N SER A 553 11.90 6.34 -22.39
CA SER A 553 11.70 5.13 -23.18
C SER A 553 11.34 5.42 -24.65
N PRO A 554 11.48 4.44 -25.57
CA PRO A 554 11.02 4.56 -26.95
C PRO A 554 9.53 4.86 -27.09
N SER A 555 8.72 4.48 -26.10
CA SER A 555 7.28 4.78 -26.05
C SER A 555 6.97 6.21 -25.54
N GLY A 556 8.00 6.98 -25.16
CA GLY A 556 7.87 8.36 -24.65
C GLY A 556 7.74 8.48 -23.13
N THR A 557 7.85 7.38 -22.37
CA THR A 557 7.76 7.44 -20.89
C THR A 557 9.03 8.05 -20.32
N SER A 558 8.94 9.33 -19.94
CA SER A 558 10.02 10.05 -19.24
C SER A 558 10.03 9.73 -17.76
N THR A 559 11.20 9.38 -17.23
CA THR A 559 11.44 9.02 -15.82
C THR A 559 12.65 9.73 -15.27
N VAL A 560 12.47 10.42 -14.14
CA VAL A 560 13.56 10.91 -13.30
C VAL A 560 14.12 9.72 -12.52
N LEU A 561 15.39 9.40 -12.77
CA LEU A 561 16.20 8.40 -12.04
C LEU A 561 16.99 9.03 -10.88
N LEU A 562 17.26 10.33 -10.96
CA LEU A 562 17.87 11.10 -9.88
C LEU A 562 17.30 12.52 -9.89
N ALA A 563 16.79 12.92 -8.73
CA ALA A 563 16.33 14.28 -8.47
C ALA A 563 17.42 15.12 -7.79
N GLU A 564 17.29 16.44 -7.79
CA GLU A 564 18.19 17.32 -7.03
C GLU A 564 18.17 16.94 -5.55
N ARG A 565 19.35 16.76 -4.96
CA ARG A 565 19.53 16.52 -3.53
C ARG A 565 20.38 17.64 -2.95
N GLU A 566 19.74 18.77 -2.61
CA GLU A 566 20.42 20.01 -2.18
C GLU A 566 21.49 19.79 -1.08
N ARG A 567 21.28 18.80 -0.22
CA ARG A 567 22.19 18.49 0.90
C ARG A 567 23.45 17.77 0.46
N ASP A 568 23.40 17.00 -0.63
CA ASP A 568 24.54 16.26 -1.14
C ASP A 568 25.58 17.23 -1.72
N LYS A 569 26.77 17.19 -1.13
CA LYS A 569 27.94 17.99 -1.51
C LYS A 569 29.13 17.10 -1.90
N SER A 570 28.88 15.81 -2.11
CA SER A 570 29.91 14.82 -2.39
C SER A 570 30.56 15.07 -3.76
N PRO A 571 31.90 15.11 -3.85
CA PRO A 571 32.62 15.10 -5.12
C PRO A 571 32.81 13.67 -5.68
N ASN A 572 32.36 12.64 -4.96
CA ASN A 572 32.63 11.23 -5.32
C ASN A 572 31.79 10.76 -6.53
N GLY A 573 30.77 11.52 -6.92
CA GLY A 573 29.88 11.16 -8.02
C GLY A 573 29.20 9.80 -7.84
N PHE A 574 28.95 9.13 -8.96
CA PHE A 574 28.43 7.78 -9.04
C PHE A 574 29.46 6.89 -9.76
N LYS A 575 29.67 5.66 -9.28
CA LYS A 575 30.66 4.73 -9.84
C LYS A 575 30.03 3.36 -10.01
N ASN A 576 29.75 2.99 -11.26
CA ASN A 576 28.94 1.82 -11.62
C ASN A 576 27.66 1.72 -10.75
N TRP A 577 27.01 2.87 -10.52
CA TRP A 577 25.76 2.89 -9.76
C TRP A 577 24.63 2.48 -10.69
N ASP A 578 23.88 1.47 -10.31
CA ASP A 578 22.62 1.12 -10.96
C ASP A 578 21.55 2.09 -10.45
N PHE A 579 20.88 2.80 -11.35
CA PHE A 579 19.61 3.48 -11.06
C PHE A 579 18.47 2.66 -11.67
N MET A 580 17.52 2.19 -10.86
CA MET A 580 16.45 1.29 -11.28
C MET A 580 15.12 2.01 -11.49
N SER A 581 14.35 1.53 -12.46
CA SER A 581 13.04 2.05 -12.80
C SER A 581 12.03 0.94 -13.10
N VAL A 582 10.88 1.00 -12.44
CA VAL A 582 9.69 0.19 -12.77
C VAL A 582 8.67 0.96 -13.62
N HIS A 583 8.88 2.25 -13.90
CA HIS A 583 7.90 3.09 -14.60
C HIS A 583 7.56 2.64 -16.02
N THR A 584 8.43 1.87 -16.65
CA THR A 584 8.29 1.37 -18.04
C THR A 584 7.77 -0.07 -18.11
N TRP A 585 7.29 -0.63 -16.99
CA TRP A 585 6.74 -1.98 -16.92
C TRP A 585 5.69 -2.22 -18.00
N GLY A 586 5.81 -3.35 -18.70
CA GLY A 586 4.96 -3.76 -19.82
C GLY A 586 5.29 -3.16 -21.18
N GLU A 587 6.16 -2.16 -21.26
CA GLU A 587 6.51 -1.54 -22.54
C GLU A 587 7.38 -2.46 -23.41
N ASN A 588 7.31 -2.25 -24.73
CA ASN A 588 8.30 -2.80 -25.65
C ASN A 588 9.55 -1.90 -25.62
N PRO A 589 10.74 -2.41 -25.22
CA PRO A 589 11.95 -1.60 -25.09
C PRO A 589 12.72 -1.35 -26.39
N ALA A 590 12.25 -1.87 -27.55
CA ALA A 590 12.91 -1.65 -28.83
C ALA A 590 12.66 -0.23 -29.38
N GLY A 591 13.71 0.41 -29.91
CA GLY A 591 13.71 1.79 -30.39
C GLY A 591 14.85 2.61 -29.78
N THR A 592 14.69 3.93 -29.72
CA THR A 592 15.71 4.83 -29.15
C THR A 592 15.31 5.26 -27.75
N TRP A 593 16.13 4.89 -26.76
CA TRP A 593 16.07 5.48 -25.42
C TRP A 593 16.84 6.79 -25.40
N VAL A 594 16.45 7.73 -24.53
CA VAL A 594 17.16 9.01 -24.37
C VAL A 594 17.53 9.21 -22.91
N LEU A 595 18.83 9.19 -22.62
CA LEU A 595 19.40 9.55 -21.33
C LEU A 595 19.76 11.05 -21.33
N ARG A 596 19.29 11.78 -20.33
CA ARG A 596 19.57 13.20 -20.07
C ARG A 596 20.21 13.35 -18.70
N ILE A 597 21.33 14.04 -18.64
CA ILE A 597 22.03 14.39 -17.40
C ILE A 597 22.25 15.90 -17.41
N THR A 598 21.76 16.58 -16.37
CA THR A 598 21.77 18.04 -16.25
C THR A 598 22.25 18.46 -14.86
N ASP A 599 23.03 19.54 -14.78
CA ASP A 599 23.17 20.30 -13.53
C ASP A 599 21.96 21.26 -13.42
N VAL A 600 21.16 21.09 -12.37
CA VAL A 600 19.98 21.94 -12.09
C VAL A 600 20.28 23.13 -11.17
N SER A 601 21.47 23.17 -10.60
CA SER A 601 21.94 24.25 -9.75
C SER A 601 22.43 25.44 -10.58
N ARG A 602 22.25 26.66 -10.03
CA ARG A 602 22.77 27.89 -10.66
C ARG A 602 24.27 28.11 -10.43
N ARG A 603 25.05 27.06 -10.10
CA ARG A 603 26.44 27.17 -9.64
C ARG A 603 27.42 26.95 -10.78
N ILE A 604 27.82 28.04 -11.42
CA ILE A 604 28.71 28.08 -12.61
C ILE A 604 30.06 27.33 -12.42
N GLN A 605 30.47 27.05 -11.18
CA GLN A 605 31.73 26.34 -10.86
C GLN A 605 31.64 24.80 -10.92
N ASN A 606 30.45 24.22 -11.11
CA ASN A 606 30.32 22.77 -11.17
C ASN A 606 30.82 22.19 -12.50
N GLU A 607 31.56 21.09 -12.41
CA GLU A 607 32.09 20.36 -13.56
C GLU A 607 32.25 18.86 -13.28
N GLY A 608 32.32 18.09 -14.35
CA GLY A 608 32.59 16.66 -14.32
C GLY A 608 32.31 16.01 -15.68
N ARG A 609 31.97 14.72 -15.69
CA ARG A 609 31.71 13.95 -16.92
C ARG A 609 30.98 12.65 -16.63
N ILE A 610 30.18 12.20 -17.58
CA ILE A 610 29.77 10.80 -17.66
C ILE A 610 30.91 10.01 -18.34
N VAL A 611 31.45 9.03 -17.62
CA VAL A 611 32.59 8.21 -18.05
C VAL A 611 32.13 6.99 -18.83
N ASN A 612 31.08 6.31 -18.35
CA ASN A 612 30.48 5.15 -18.99
C ASN A 612 29.01 5.02 -18.59
N TRP A 613 28.28 4.21 -19.36
CA TRP A 613 26.93 3.78 -19.04
C TRP A 613 26.66 2.39 -19.63
N LYS A 614 25.68 1.70 -19.05
CA LYS A 614 25.10 0.44 -19.51
C LYS A 614 23.62 0.44 -19.15
N LEU A 615 22.76 0.27 -20.16
CA LEU A 615 21.31 0.15 -19.98
C LEU A 615 20.98 -1.35 -19.89
N ILE A 616 20.49 -1.79 -18.73
CA ILE A 616 20.09 -3.17 -18.46
C ILE A 616 18.58 -3.23 -18.54
N LEU A 617 18.07 -4.04 -19.48
CA LEU A 617 16.66 -4.29 -19.64
C LEU A 617 16.35 -5.65 -19.02
N HIS A 618 15.36 -5.71 -18.12
CA HIS A 618 14.84 -6.95 -17.56
C HIS A 618 13.40 -7.15 -18.01
N GLY A 619 13.00 -8.39 -18.28
CA GLY A 619 11.62 -8.68 -18.68
C GLY A 619 11.48 -10.01 -19.40
N THR A 620 10.52 -10.07 -20.32
CA THR A 620 10.12 -11.30 -21.00
C THR A 620 10.13 -11.14 -22.52
N ALA A 621 10.40 -12.24 -23.23
CA ALA A 621 10.38 -12.28 -24.70
C ALA A 621 8.97 -12.27 -25.31
N THR A 622 7.95 -12.53 -24.49
CA THR A 622 6.54 -12.53 -24.89
C THR A 622 5.72 -11.83 -23.82
N GLN A 623 4.75 -11.02 -24.23
CA GLN A 623 3.89 -10.30 -23.30
C GLN A 623 3.14 -11.28 -22.37
N PRO A 624 3.22 -11.10 -21.02
CA PRO A 624 2.51 -11.94 -20.06
C PRO A 624 1.00 -11.97 -20.28
N GLU A 625 0.34 -13.09 -19.94
CA GLU A 625 -1.08 -13.31 -20.25
C GLU A 625 -1.99 -12.20 -19.71
N HIS A 626 -1.77 -11.76 -18.46
CA HIS A 626 -2.57 -10.72 -17.83
C HIS A 626 -2.47 -9.36 -18.56
N MET A 627 -1.36 -9.09 -19.25
CA MET A 627 -1.12 -7.82 -19.97
C MET A 627 -1.63 -7.82 -21.43
N LYS A 628 -2.09 -8.96 -21.97
CA LYS A 628 -2.61 -9.05 -23.35
C LYS A 628 -3.91 -8.29 -23.57
N GLN A 629 -4.62 -7.97 -22.49
CA GLN A 629 -5.73 -7.02 -22.50
C GLN A 629 -5.27 -5.75 -21.78
N PRO A 630 -5.63 -4.55 -22.27
CA PRO A 630 -5.22 -3.31 -21.62
C PRO A 630 -5.81 -3.23 -20.21
N ARG A 631 -5.03 -2.74 -19.24
CA ARG A 631 -5.50 -2.54 -17.87
C ARG A 631 -6.68 -1.55 -17.86
N VAL A 632 -7.80 -1.98 -17.30
CA VAL A 632 -8.99 -1.13 -17.12
C VAL A 632 -8.99 -0.62 -15.68
N TYR A 633 -8.82 0.69 -15.54
CA TYR A 633 -8.98 1.35 -14.24
C TYR A 633 -10.47 1.58 -13.95
N THR A 634 -10.99 0.91 -12.92
CA THR A 634 -12.29 1.21 -12.34
C THR A 634 -12.11 2.25 -11.24
N SER A 635 -12.99 3.25 -11.13
CA SER A 635 -12.95 4.14 -9.97
C SER A 635 -13.14 3.34 -8.69
N TYR A 636 -12.30 3.63 -7.70
CA TYR A 636 -12.14 2.88 -6.45
C TYR A 636 -13.46 2.70 -5.70
N ASN A 637 -14.36 3.68 -5.83
CA ASN A 637 -15.66 3.69 -5.16
C ASN A 637 -16.84 3.22 -6.06
N ALA A 638 -16.61 2.96 -7.35
CA ALA A 638 -17.67 2.56 -8.27
C ALA A 638 -18.17 1.12 -8.05
N VAL A 639 -17.34 0.25 -7.45
CA VAL A 639 -17.62 -1.18 -7.24
C VAL A 639 -18.49 -1.44 -6.00
N GLN A 640 -19.59 -0.68 -5.85
CA GLN A 640 -20.77 -1.10 -5.07
C GLN A 640 -22.10 -0.96 -5.82
N ASN A 641 -22.08 -0.60 -7.11
CA ASN A 641 -23.28 -0.56 -7.97
C ASN A 641 -23.30 -1.67 -9.04
N ASP A 642 -22.95 -2.92 -8.67
CA ASP A 642 -23.36 -4.09 -9.47
C ASP A 642 -24.88 -4.31 -9.35
N ARG A 643 -25.64 -3.43 -10.01
CA ARG A 643 -27.06 -3.55 -10.39
C ARG A 643 -27.55 -2.37 -11.26
N ARG A 644 -26.79 -2.06 -12.32
CA ARG A 644 -27.35 -1.60 -13.60
C ARG A 644 -26.30 -1.73 -14.71
N GLY A 645 -26.75 -2.18 -15.88
CA GLY A 645 -25.86 -2.55 -16.97
C GLY A 645 -25.31 -1.36 -17.74
N VAL A 646 -24.35 -1.68 -18.61
CA VAL A 646 -23.72 -0.84 -19.65
C VAL A 646 -24.56 0.38 -20.07
N GLU A 647 -24.13 1.56 -19.63
CA GLU A 647 -24.40 2.81 -20.35
C GLU A 647 -23.12 3.23 -21.07
N LYS A 648 -23.25 3.55 -22.36
CA LYS A 648 -22.13 4.00 -23.20
C LYS A 648 -21.77 5.42 -22.81
N MET A 649 -20.47 5.68 -22.64
CA MET A 649 -19.95 7.03 -22.54
C MET A 649 -19.95 7.65 -23.95
N THR A 650 -20.74 8.70 -24.15
CA THR A 650 -20.74 9.50 -25.39
C THR A 650 -20.39 10.94 -25.09
N ASP A 651 -19.33 11.37 -25.77
CA ASP A 651 -19.04 12.72 -26.28
C ASP A 651 -18.88 13.90 -25.31
N PHE A 652 -17.63 14.38 -25.33
CA PHE A 652 -17.20 15.78 -25.34
C PHE A 652 -18.29 16.86 -25.36
N VAL A 653 -18.11 17.86 -24.50
CA VAL A 653 -18.56 19.23 -24.77
C VAL A 653 -17.34 20.13 -24.71
N GLU A 654 -17.09 20.81 -25.82
CA GLU A 654 -16.00 21.78 -26.01
C GLU A 654 -16.28 23.11 -25.30
N ASP A 655 -15.20 23.86 -25.06
CA ASP A 655 -15.21 25.20 -24.48
C ASP A 655 -15.74 26.26 -25.46
N HIS A 656 -16.77 27.02 -25.05
CA HIS A 656 -17.15 28.29 -25.66
C HIS A 656 -17.89 29.20 -24.65
N THR A 657 -17.26 30.25 -24.13
CA THR A 657 -17.59 31.67 -24.45
C THR A 657 -16.77 32.73 -23.69
N THR A 658 -15.85 33.37 -24.42
CA THR A 658 -15.56 34.82 -24.48
C THR A 658 -15.80 35.75 -23.29
N GLN A 659 -14.69 36.38 -22.85
CA GLN A 659 -14.47 37.83 -22.64
C GLN A 659 -15.69 38.78 -22.71
N GLU A 660 -15.87 39.63 -21.68
CA GLU A 660 -15.61 41.08 -21.79
C GLU A 660 -15.59 41.81 -20.42
N ASN A 661 -15.01 43.03 -20.41
CA ASN A 661 -14.96 44.02 -19.31
C ASN A 661 -14.02 43.80 -18.10
N LEU A 662 -12.77 44.28 -18.27
CA LEU A 662 -12.27 45.56 -17.69
C LEU A 662 -13.06 46.14 -16.49
N SER A 663 -12.46 46.75 -15.47
CA SER A 663 -11.06 47.07 -15.15
C SER A 663 -11.02 47.79 -13.79
N GLU A 664 -9.98 47.57 -12.96
CA GLU A 664 -9.31 48.64 -12.18
C GLU A 664 -8.11 48.12 -11.38
N ARG A 665 -7.02 48.90 -11.33
CA ARG A 665 -5.90 48.76 -10.39
C ARG A 665 -6.01 49.90 -9.37
N PRO A 666 -5.49 49.70 -8.15
CA PRO A 666 -4.43 50.60 -7.71
C PRO A 666 -3.07 49.92 -7.53
N LYS A 667 -2.00 50.71 -7.69
CA LYS A 667 -0.62 50.39 -7.29
C LYS A 667 -0.38 50.84 -5.84
N LEU A 668 0.69 50.35 -5.23
CA LEU A 668 1.64 50.97 -4.26
C LEU A 668 2.41 49.81 -3.57
N ALA A 669 3.70 49.86 -3.26
CA ALA A 669 4.82 50.71 -3.72
C ALA A 669 6.14 49.92 -3.49
N GLU A 670 7.21 50.28 -4.20
CA GLU A 670 8.56 49.84 -3.87
C GLU A 670 9.09 50.65 -2.68
N ASP A 671 10.03 50.10 -1.91
CA ASP A 671 11.00 50.91 -1.16
C ASP A 671 12.34 50.19 -1.04
N ALA A 672 13.42 50.98 -0.94
CA ALA A 672 14.74 50.60 -1.42
C ALA A 672 15.80 50.28 -0.33
N SER A 673 16.92 49.75 -0.80
CA SER A 673 18.14 49.42 -0.04
C SER A 673 18.91 50.63 0.52
N SER A 674 19.58 50.47 1.68
CA SER A 674 20.95 51.02 1.88
C SER A 674 21.73 50.34 3.02
N SER A 675 23.06 50.49 2.94
CA SER A 675 24.18 50.04 3.81
C SER A 675 24.01 50.21 5.33
N SER A 676 24.78 49.56 6.23
CA SER A 676 26.26 49.43 6.22
C SER A 676 26.84 48.36 7.18
N ASP A 677 28.15 48.14 7.09
CA ASP A 677 28.97 47.15 7.81
C ASP A 677 28.98 47.27 9.35
N GLN A 678 29.07 46.13 10.04
CA GLN A 678 30.04 45.87 11.12
C GLN A 678 30.35 44.37 11.22
N ALA A 679 31.59 44.03 11.60
CA ALA A 679 32.01 42.67 11.93
C ALA A 679 32.23 42.57 13.44
N GLU A 680 31.72 41.51 14.10
CA GLU A 680 32.19 41.10 15.43
C GLU A 680 31.78 39.65 15.78
N ASP A 681 32.29 39.15 16.90
CA ASP A 681 32.62 37.75 17.13
C ASP A 681 31.49 36.76 17.49
N LYS A 682 31.77 35.47 17.25
CA LYS A 682 30.93 34.35 17.67
C LYS A 682 30.97 34.13 19.19
N ILE A 683 29.87 34.43 19.87
CA ILE A 683 29.59 33.91 21.22
C ILE A 683 28.92 32.53 21.09
N PRO A 684 29.41 31.46 21.76
CA PRO A 684 28.74 30.16 21.75
C PRO A 684 27.39 30.21 22.45
N SER A 685 26.36 29.57 21.88
CA SER A 685 25.02 29.57 22.45
C SER A 685 24.91 28.71 23.72
N GLU A 686 23.95 29.09 24.57
CA GLU A 686 23.70 28.57 25.92
C GLU A 686 23.53 27.04 25.99
N ALA A 687 23.14 26.41 24.87
CA ALA A 687 23.05 24.96 24.72
C ALA A 687 24.38 24.23 24.98
N MET A 688 25.52 24.82 24.59
CA MET A 688 26.84 24.20 24.79
C MET A 688 27.29 24.25 26.25
N LEU A 689 26.89 25.30 26.99
CA LEU A 689 27.10 25.42 28.44
C LEU A 689 26.20 24.45 29.23
N HIS A 690 24.99 24.17 28.77
CA HIS A 690 24.11 23.17 29.36
C HIS A 690 24.61 21.73 29.17
N LEU A 691 25.19 21.42 27.99
CA LEU A 691 25.79 20.11 27.69
C LEU A 691 27.00 19.79 28.61
N LEU A 692 27.89 20.76 28.82
CA LEU A 692 29.04 20.61 29.72
C LEU A 692 28.62 20.41 31.19
N ARG A 693 27.51 21.02 31.61
CA ARG A 693 27.02 20.94 33.01
C ARG A 693 26.36 19.61 33.35
N SER A 694 25.76 18.91 32.37
CA SER A 694 25.18 17.57 32.60
C SER A 694 26.25 16.47 32.69
N ALA A 695 27.30 16.56 31.87
CA ALA A 695 28.41 15.59 31.86
C ALA A 695 29.15 15.51 33.20
N PHE A 696 29.52 16.65 33.80
CA PHE A 696 30.23 16.69 35.07
C PHE A 696 29.39 16.28 36.30
N SER A 697 28.05 16.30 36.19
CA SER A 697 27.17 15.99 37.32
C SER A 697 27.04 14.49 37.62
N ARG A 698 27.38 13.59 36.68
CA ARG A 698 27.27 12.13 36.87
C ARG A 698 28.42 11.47 37.62
N GLN A 699 29.55 12.17 37.86
CA GLN A 699 30.72 11.59 38.55
C GLN A 699 30.72 11.74 40.08
N MET A 700 29.74 12.43 40.68
CA MET A 700 29.68 12.73 42.12
C MET A 700 28.68 11.88 42.93
N ALA A 701 28.04 10.87 42.32
CA ALA A 701 26.93 10.15 42.94
C ALA A 701 27.05 8.61 42.91
N GLN A 702 28.19 8.04 43.31
CA GLN A 702 28.23 6.72 43.99
C GLN A 702 29.61 6.42 44.63
N LYS A 703 29.77 6.81 45.90
CA LYS A 703 30.79 6.24 46.81
C LYS A 703 30.18 6.06 48.20
N ARG A 704 29.76 4.83 48.54
CA ARG A 704 29.73 4.28 49.91
C ARG A 704 29.26 2.81 49.92
N LEU A 705 30.22 1.88 50.02
CA LEU A 705 30.36 0.78 51.00
C LEU A 705 31.50 -0.17 50.52
N PRO A 706 32.16 -0.96 51.41
CA PRO A 706 33.60 -1.22 51.21
C PRO A 706 34.06 -2.71 51.21
N LYS A 707 35.27 -2.94 50.66
CA LYS A 707 36.13 -4.17 50.72
C LYS A 707 35.58 -5.38 49.94
N LYS A 708 36.36 -6.31 49.34
CA LYS A 708 37.82 -6.54 49.10
C LYS A 708 37.92 -7.64 48.00
N THR A 709 38.97 -7.90 47.21
CA THR A 709 40.34 -7.34 47.00
C THR A 709 40.82 -7.72 45.58
N GLY A 710 41.86 -7.05 45.05
CA GLY A 710 42.85 -7.71 44.16
C GLY A 710 42.70 -7.55 42.64
N SER A 711 43.30 -6.51 42.08
CA SER A 711 43.88 -6.52 40.73
C SER A 711 44.90 -5.40 40.61
N GLU A 712 46.14 -5.69 40.23
CA GLU A 712 47.02 -4.64 39.71
C GLU A 712 46.49 -4.25 38.33
N LYS A 713 45.91 -3.05 38.24
CA LYS A 713 45.58 -2.43 36.95
C LYS A 713 46.74 -1.52 36.56
N LEU A 714 47.25 -1.73 35.33
CA LEU A 714 48.05 -0.73 34.63
C LEU A 714 47.20 0.54 34.47
N ASN A 715 47.43 1.52 35.35
CA ASN A 715 46.84 2.85 35.26
C ASN A 715 47.70 3.68 34.30
N ILE A 716 47.30 3.74 33.03
CA ILE A 716 47.84 4.75 32.10
C ILE A 716 47.18 6.09 32.46
N PRO A 717 47.94 7.15 32.81
CA PRO A 717 47.36 8.45 33.12
C PRO A 717 46.64 9.05 31.91
N TYR A 718 45.44 9.59 32.16
CA TYR A 718 44.53 10.16 31.14
C TYR A 718 45.20 11.20 30.23
N GLU A 719 46.20 11.93 30.75
CA GLU A 719 46.95 12.95 30.02
C GLU A 719 47.76 12.36 28.84
N HIS A 720 48.29 11.14 28.97
CA HIS A 720 49.04 10.49 27.89
C HIS A 720 48.14 10.02 26.74
N PHE A 721 46.87 9.69 27.02
CA PHE A 721 45.91 9.33 25.97
C PHE A 721 45.61 10.53 25.07
N TYR A 722 45.44 11.72 25.64
CA TYR A 722 45.26 12.95 24.86
C TYR A 722 46.52 13.37 24.12
N GLN A 723 47.72 13.20 24.70
CA GLN A 723 48.98 13.44 24.00
C GLN A 723 49.19 12.48 22.82
N ALA A 724 48.81 11.21 22.95
CA ALA A 724 48.86 10.24 21.83
C ALA A 724 47.86 10.62 20.71
N LEU A 725 46.63 11.01 21.08
CA LEU A 725 45.61 11.47 20.13
C LEU A 725 46.01 12.80 19.44
N GLU A 726 46.71 13.69 20.15
CA GLU A 726 47.21 14.95 19.61
C GLU A 726 48.43 14.73 18.71
N LYS A 727 49.33 13.78 19.04
CA LYS A 727 50.42 13.34 18.14
C LYS A 727 49.86 12.77 16.83
N LEU A 728 48.83 11.92 16.88
CA LEU A 728 48.16 11.37 15.69
C LEU A 728 47.55 12.49 14.80
N ASN A 729 47.01 13.55 15.41
CA ASN A 729 46.39 14.66 14.67
C ASN A 729 47.37 15.76 14.20
N LYS A 730 48.64 15.75 14.63
CA LYS A 730 49.63 16.81 14.29
C LYS A 730 50.58 16.48 13.14
N ALA A 731 50.39 15.36 12.43
CA ALA A 731 51.24 14.94 11.33
C ALA A 731 50.99 15.70 9.99
N SER A 732 51.05 17.04 9.99
CA SER A 732 51.00 17.87 8.77
C SER A 732 52.31 17.86 7.96
N GLN A 733 53.19 16.88 8.19
CA GLN A 733 54.50 16.73 7.54
C GLN A 733 54.77 15.31 7.00
N LEU A 734 53.73 14.49 6.81
CA LEU A 734 53.81 13.20 6.09
C LEU A 734 53.02 13.24 4.78
N ARG A 735 53.36 14.20 3.92
CA ARG A 735 53.26 13.98 2.47
C ARG A 735 54.51 13.21 2.04
N ASP A 736 54.33 12.26 1.13
CA ASP A 736 55.39 11.54 0.38
C ASP A 736 56.03 10.30 1.05
N SER A 737 55.26 9.49 1.80
CA SER A 737 55.64 8.09 2.07
C SER A 737 54.43 7.14 2.12
N GLU A 738 54.45 6.06 1.31
CA GLU A 738 53.38 5.06 1.19
C GLU A 738 53.14 4.21 2.46
N GLU A 739 53.98 4.35 3.50
CA GLU A 739 53.93 3.59 4.75
C GLU A 739 53.41 4.39 5.98
N SER A 740 52.56 5.39 5.78
CA SER A 740 51.89 6.06 6.90
C SER A 740 50.76 5.20 7.48
N LEU A 741 50.57 5.16 8.80
CA LEU A 741 49.47 4.41 9.45
C LEU A 741 48.07 4.89 9.01
N TYR A 742 47.99 6.03 8.32
CA TYR A 742 46.76 6.65 7.82
C TYR A 742 46.38 6.19 6.40
N SER A 743 47.33 5.78 5.55
CA SER A 743 47.01 5.25 4.21
C SER A 743 46.29 3.91 4.29
N ASP A 744 46.70 3.05 5.24
CA ASP A 744 46.03 1.78 5.56
C ASP A 744 44.52 1.94 5.93
N TYR A 745 44.06 3.14 6.28
CA TYR A 745 42.64 3.44 6.59
C TYR A 745 41.92 4.31 5.54
N VAL A 746 42.63 4.91 4.59
CA VAL A 746 42.06 5.81 3.58
C VAL A 746 42.07 5.21 2.17
N ASP A 747 42.94 4.24 1.87
CA ASP A 747 43.03 3.67 0.53
C ASP A 747 42.11 2.46 0.27
N LEU A 748 41.50 2.50 -0.92
CA LEU A 748 40.31 1.76 -1.32
C LEU A 748 40.53 0.26 -1.57
N PHE A 749 39.60 -0.54 -1.05
CA PHE A 749 38.92 -1.78 -1.52
C PHE A 749 39.35 -2.61 -2.77
N TYR A 750 40.44 -2.30 -3.49
CA TYR A 750 40.79 -2.87 -4.79
C TYR A 750 42.25 -3.38 -4.87
N ASN A 751 42.69 -4.17 -3.89
CA ASN A 751 44.01 -4.82 -3.98
C ASN A 751 43.96 -6.32 -3.62
N ALA A 752 44.60 -7.15 -4.46
CA ALA A 752 44.45 -8.61 -4.47
C ALA A 752 45.38 -9.36 -3.48
N LYS A 753 45.65 -8.79 -2.30
CA LYS A 753 46.49 -9.41 -1.27
C LYS A 753 45.65 -9.96 -0.10
N PRO A 754 46.02 -11.11 0.50
CA PRO A 754 45.25 -11.72 1.59
C PRO A 754 45.23 -10.85 2.85
N TYR A 755 44.06 -10.75 3.48
CA TYR A 755 43.83 -10.07 4.76
C TYR A 755 44.67 -10.69 5.88
N LYS A 756 45.42 -9.87 6.63
CA LYS A 756 46.03 -10.26 7.92
C LYS A 756 46.10 -9.07 8.89
N HIS A 757 45.43 -9.25 10.04
CA HIS A 757 45.63 -8.56 11.33
C HIS A 757 45.83 -7.03 11.28
N ARG A 758 44.73 -6.26 11.26
CA ARG A 758 44.73 -4.81 11.55
C ARG A 758 44.89 -4.50 13.04
N ASP A 759 44.23 -5.28 13.91
CA ASP A 759 44.12 -4.95 15.33
C ASP A 759 45.47 -4.98 16.06
N ASP A 760 46.32 -5.96 15.76
CA ASP A 760 47.65 -6.11 16.37
C ASP A 760 48.57 -4.92 16.07
N ARG A 761 48.47 -4.31 14.88
CA ARG A 761 49.30 -3.14 14.51
C ARG A 761 48.85 -1.86 15.21
N LEU A 762 47.55 -1.64 15.36
CA LEU A 762 47.04 -0.49 16.10
C LEU A 762 47.39 -0.61 17.58
N LEU A 763 47.28 -1.81 18.15
CA LEU A 763 47.67 -2.09 19.53
C LEU A 763 49.18 -1.91 19.74
N GLN A 764 50.01 -2.41 18.82
CA GLN A 764 51.47 -2.26 18.88
C GLN A 764 51.88 -0.78 18.77
N ALA A 765 51.31 -0.02 17.84
CA ALA A 765 51.58 1.41 17.71
C ALA A 765 51.20 2.19 18.98
N LEU A 766 50.08 1.84 19.64
CA LEU A 766 49.69 2.40 20.93
C LEU A 766 50.69 2.05 22.05
N VAL A 767 51.16 0.81 22.09
CA VAL A 767 52.17 0.34 23.06
C VAL A 767 53.51 1.04 22.84
N ASP A 768 53.96 1.19 21.59
CA ASP A 768 55.22 1.85 21.25
C ASP A 768 55.18 3.35 21.59
N ILE A 769 54.08 4.04 21.29
CA ILE A 769 53.84 5.45 21.65
C ILE A 769 53.80 5.67 23.17
N ILE A 770 53.32 4.68 23.94
CA ILE A 770 53.34 4.71 25.41
C ILE A 770 54.75 4.45 25.96
N ASN A 771 55.53 3.56 25.32
CA ASN A 771 56.88 3.21 25.75
C ASN A 771 57.94 4.28 25.41
N GLU A 772 57.74 5.10 24.37
CA GLU A 772 58.58 6.28 24.10
C GLU A 772 58.47 7.39 25.17
N GLY A 773 57.56 7.24 26.15
CA GLY A 773 57.30 8.22 27.21
C GLY A 773 57.93 7.93 28.58
N ASN A 774 58.77 6.89 28.71
CA ASN A 774 59.43 6.49 29.97
C ASN A 774 60.97 6.48 29.87
#